data_AF-S2D5M6-F1
#
_entry.id   AF-S2D5M6-F1
#
_cell.length_a   1.000
_cell.length_b   1.000
_cell.length_c   1.000
_cell.angle_alpha   90.00
_cell.angle_beta   90.00
_cell.angle_gamma   90.00
#
_symmetry.space_group_name_H-M   'P 1'
#
loop_
_entity.id
_entity.type
_entity.pdbx_description
1 polymer ?
#
loop_
_entity_poly.entity_id
_entity_poly.type
_entity_poly.pdbx_seq_one_letter_code
_entity_poly.pdbx_strand_id
1 'polypeptide(L)'
;MAILGIGILLAMNFFLSSRQGDEKFLKPITQKINQVEAEFDLDYIEVLMRNRPDEPFTFANLNLDSNHSYYLFDESGELIYWSDFTHVPDFENIRTQENQRILEDRAGIYFTKVRRFNRNERSYWLVHTFPLYHNREIQNEYLQSGFNKSVFGNDMLVLSPERRTNFVDVQGQKGEYLFSIDFEQGYQAIGQTNNVPLMVFFFSLLFLILISGYDFVKTIWKKGQKFIATFYATLILFSIRGFMLFFGFPQDYFDFNLFDSSRYASSLLNPSLGDLMLNMICLIVPFSMVLAILLGKSFTQRFQNFSLKYKRWHFFVLAYLVSTVLLVGFFSLYINILSNAQWDLNILSIPSFDYFKGISLLMVFLGSAGYLLFSIIALSLVLENQPFSKGYALKVLVLFSLPIVIGLSIINWIYLLVYLTHLIFLISIISFELHKNIFRLGLNTFLTFFFGCLISAIVTGIAAHQVYLERQIQSKLRFANQQLVENDVMAEFFLSDIMNRISEDIFIKNALTDPLQSKEPIERKIRRIHMTNYFDQYALRIRVFNPSGDNVLQRNDEEKLQDLRVNYVKSDYITSVKDLYFLKGTEEIGSNQYFAFIPLYRDDVFLGTVFLELNQIRVLPGSVFPKLLMDQNYQASLNDRNYDFAIYQDGELQYGVGVFNYRASDLYNSLENNSLFTTGIYKKQYHHLGVQNEEKVVIVSSPIYSVYYILADISLFFLFYILLTLLSMVIYALLKGLKNFNFNYATKLQMYLNFAFFFPILIISAIILGLLANSYQDELHRQYFQKATLVKDNLSAMMEKQSAGVVDRDDFFEEVNNLAGTANIEINVFDNSGYLLISSQPNIFDKRIVTRRINPRAISELVEFQNNLTLLEENIGQLNYKAVYSAIRSSDGQSIQAIISIPFFESESELDVLIADVLSNILNIFVLVFIIFLFVSYFVSKNLTFPFKLLTQKLKATDLENNEPMFWPSKDEIGLLVNEYNNMLYKLEASKNVLASTEKETAWREMAKQVAHEIKNPLTPMKLTLQHLLRLQAEGKLDDPQKLKKPVETLITQVDTLSDIATSFSTFAKMPLPKNEQMDIREVVKGTLELFKNRERGMLTFEDFTEDMPLYVMGDDQLFGRVISNLIINGIQAVDGRKKPIVDVYLRTLGGQVLLEIKDNGKGIPESLKDKIFIPNFSTKSEGSGLGLAIAKRGVETAGGKIWFETKEGVGTSFYLAFDLVKGQIAD
;
A
#
# COMPACT_ATOMS: atom_id res chain seq x y z
N MET A 1 -27.59 28.72 17.53
CA MET A 1 -28.69 28.67 18.51
C MET A 1 -29.03 27.26 18.94
N ALA A 2 -29.50 26.35 18.07
CA ALA A 2 -29.82 24.96 18.46
C ALA A 2 -28.64 24.20 19.11
N ILE A 3 -27.44 24.31 18.54
CA ILE A 3 -26.23 23.64 19.07
C ILE A 3 -25.75 24.27 20.39
N LEU A 4 -25.92 25.59 20.53
CA LEU A 4 -25.61 26.31 21.78
C LEU A 4 -26.61 25.93 22.88
N GLY A 5 -27.87 25.72 22.52
CA GLY A 5 -28.91 25.15 23.37
C GLY A 5 -28.60 23.71 23.79
N ILE A 6 -28.13 22.85 22.87
CA ILE A 6 -27.65 21.49 23.19
C ILE A 6 -26.44 21.54 24.13
N GLY A 7 -25.49 22.45 23.90
CA GLY A 7 -24.32 22.64 24.77
C GLY A 7 -24.69 23.07 26.19
N ILE A 8 -25.66 23.98 26.34
CA ILE A 8 -26.19 24.38 27.65
C ILE A 8 -26.98 23.25 28.31
N LEU A 9 -27.77 22.50 27.54
CA LEU A 9 -28.58 21.39 28.05
C LEU A 9 -27.71 20.20 28.47
N LEU A 10 -26.60 19.95 27.77
CA LEU A 10 -25.57 18.99 28.13
C LEU A 10 -24.75 19.45 29.35
N ALA A 11 -24.42 20.75 29.46
CA ALA A 11 -23.77 21.31 30.64
C ALA A 11 -24.67 21.22 31.88
N MET A 12 -25.98 21.47 31.73
CA MET A 12 -26.96 21.24 32.78
C MET A 12 -27.09 19.75 33.14
N ASN A 13 -27.10 18.86 32.14
CA ASN A 13 -27.13 17.41 32.38
C ASN A 13 -25.85 16.92 33.10
N PHE A 14 -24.69 17.47 32.78
CA PHE A 14 -23.43 17.19 33.47
C PHE A 14 -23.48 17.60 34.95
N PHE A 15 -23.95 18.81 35.24
CA PHE A 15 -24.14 19.27 36.61
C PHE A 15 -25.21 18.47 37.37
N LEU A 16 -26.25 17.98 36.68
CA LEU A 16 -27.31 17.18 37.27
C LEU A 16 -26.96 15.69 37.45
N SER A 17 -26.17 15.09 36.54
CA SER A 17 -25.77 13.68 36.62
C SER A 17 -24.59 13.42 37.56
N SER A 18 -23.81 14.45 37.91
CA SER A 18 -22.73 14.36 38.92
C SER A 18 -23.23 14.07 40.33
N ARG A 19 -24.57 14.07 40.57
CA ARG A 19 -25.20 13.79 41.86
C ARG A 19 -25.63 12.34 42.11
N GLN A 20 -25.38 11.40 41.19
CA GLN A 20 -25.55 9.96 41.45
C GLN A 20 -24.20 9.35 41.85
N GLY A 21 -23.82 9.53 43.12
CA GLY A 21 -22.45 9.36 43.64
C GLY A 21 -21.81 7.99 43.40
N ASP A 22 -22.51 6.88 43.63
CA ASP A 22 -21.87 5.55 43.62
C ASP A 22 -22.66 4.44 42.88
N GLU A 23 -23.99 4.58 42.76
CA GLU A 23 -24.85 3.58 42.09
C GLU A 23 -24.45 3.32 40.62
N LYS A 24 -23.90 4.35 39.96
CA LYS A 24 -23.46 4.27 38.56
C LYS A 24 -22.25 3.35 38.39
N PHE A 25 -21.37 3.30 39.39
CA PHE A 25 -20.16 2.48 39.41
C PHE A 25 -20.45 1.05 39.89
N LEU A 26 -21.39 0.91 40.82
CA LEU A 26 -21.76 -0.37 41.40
C LEU A 26 -22.46 -1.30 40.41
N LYS A 27 -23.39 -0.78 39.60
CA LYS A 27 -24.25 -1.59 38.73
C LYS A 27 -23.48 -2.50 37.74
N PRO A 28 -22.45 -2.04 37.00
CA PRO A 28 -21.66 -2.90 36.12
C PRO A 28 -20.92 -4.01 36.88
N ILE A 29 -20.36 -3.69 38.04
CA ILE A 29 -19.65 -4.66 38.89
C ILE A 29 -20.61 -5.74 39.36
N THR A 30 -21.78 -5.34 39.89
CA THR A 30 -22.83 -6.26 40.31
C THR A 30 -23.31 -7.15 39.16
N GLN A 31 -23.50 -6.61 37.96
CA GLN A 31 -23.87 -7.38 36.78
C GLN A 31 -22.80 -8.42 36.42
N LYS A 32 -21.52 -8.04 36.43
CA LYS A 32 -20.42 -8.95 36.11
C LYS A 32 -20.27 -10.07 37.14
N ILE A 33 -20.35 -9.75 38.43
CA ILE A 33 -20.30 -10.75 39.51
C ILE A 33 -21.52 -11.69 39.44
N ASN A 34 -22.72 -11.16 39.16
CA ASN A 34 -23.91 -11.99 38.98
C ASN A 34 -23.82 -12.91 37.74
N GLN A 35 -23.13 -12.49 36.70
CA GLN A 35 -22.84 -13.33 35.54
C GLN A 35 -21.88 -14.47 35.93
N VAL A 36 -20.77 -14.15 36.61
CA VAL A 36 -19.82 -15.15 37.10
C VAL A 36 -20.50 -16.16 38.03
N GLU A 37 -21.38 -15.69 38.92
CA GLU A 37 -22.15 -16.57 39.80
C GLU A 37 -23.07 -17.53 39.02
N ALA A 38 -23.70 -17.07 37.93
CA ALA A 38 -24.53 -17.91 37.09
C ALA A 38 -23.70 -18.93 36.31
N GLU A 39 -22.52 -18.56 35.83
CA GLU A 39 -21.56 -19.47 35.18
C GLU A 39 -21.10 -20.56 36.16
N PHE A 40 -20.81 -20.21 37.43
CA PHE A 40 -20.53 -21.21 38.48
C PHE A 40 -21.71 -22.16 38.74
N ASP A 41 -22.96 -21.71 38.57
CA ASP A 41 -24.16 -22.58 38.70
C ASP A 41 -24.25 -23.56 37.54
N LEU A 42 -23.94 -23.13 36.31
CA LEU A 42 -23.90 -23.99 35.13
C LEU A 42 -22.80 -25.05 35.23
N ASP A 43 -21.59 -24.64 35.61
CA ASP A 43 -20.45 -25.54 35.79
C ASP A 43 -20.77 -26.65 36.80
N TYR A 44 -21.41 -26.30 37.92
CA TYR A 44 -21.82 -27.28 38.92
C TYR A 44 -22.85 -28.29 38.40
N ILE A 45 -23.84 -27.82 37.64
CA ILE A 45 -24.82 -28.71 37.00
C ILE A 45 -24.09 -29.67 36.05
N GLU A 46 -23.10 -29.16 35.29
CA GLU A 46 -22.35 -29.97 34.34
C GLU A 46 -21.44 -31.00 35.04
N VAL A 47 -20.75 -30.62 36.12
CA VAL A 47 -19.97 -31.54 36.98
C VAL A 47 -20.85 -32.70 37.46
N LEU A 48 -22.08 -32.41 37.89
CA LEU A 48 -23.03 -33.42 38.34
C LEU A 48 -23.59 -34.28 37.19
N MET A 49 -23.82 -33.69 36.02
CA MET A 49 -24.39 -34.38 34.85
C MET A 49 -23.39 -35.31 34.15
N ARG A 50 -22.11 -34.91 34.07
CA ARG A 50 -21.07 -35.67 33.34
C ARG A 50 -20.58 -36.93 34.08
N ASN A 51 -20.81 -37.02 35.38
CA ASN A 51 -20.45 -38.19 36.17
C ASN A 51 -21.70 -38.93 36.63
N ARG A 52 -21.79 -40.25 36.46
CA ARG A 52 -22.91 -41.05 36.99
C ARG A 52 -22.76 -41.30 38.49
N PRO A 53 -23.82 -41.21 39.32
CA PRO A 53 -23.71 -41.21 40.79
C PRO A 53 -22.85 -42.32 41.39
N ASP A 54 -22.83 -43.48 40.76
CA ASP A 54 -22.13 -44.72 41.08
C ASP A 54 -20.64 -44.76 40.65
N GLU A 55 -20.18 -43.85 39.80
CA GLU A 55 -18.80 -43.80 39.30
C GLU A 55 -17.90 -42.86 40.14
N PRO A 56 -16.61 -43.21 40.32
CA PRO A 56 -15.64 -42.31 40.95
C PRO A 56 -15.37 -41.10 40.05
N PHE A 57 -14.96 -39.99 40.66
CA PHE A 57 -14.54 -38.80 39.93
C PHE A 57 -13.23 -39.07 39.18
N THR A 58 -13.21 -38.71 37.90
CA THR A 58 -12.03 -38.77 37.02
C THR A 58 -11.76 -37.40 36.42
N PHE A 59 -10.49 -37.12 36.08
CA PHE A 59 -10.08 -35.89 35.39
C PHE A 59 -10.75 -35.78 34.02
N ALA A 60 -10.95 -36.87 33.28
CA ALA A 60 -11.61 -36.86 31.98
C ALA A 60 -13.07 -36.37 32.08
N ASN A 61 -13.82 -36.84 33.07
CA ASN A 61 -15.22 -36.44 33.25
C ASN A 61 -15.34 -35.04 33.87
N LEU A 62 -14.35 -34.65 34.66
CA LEU A 62 -14.30 -33.35 35.33
C LEU A 62 -13.56 -32.28 34.54
N ASN A 63 -12.95 -32.54 33.39
CA ASN A 63 -12.37 -31.49 32.54
C ASN A 63 -13.48 -30.80 31.73
N LEU A 64 -14.02 -29.72 32.30
CA LEU A 64 -15.00 -28.85 31.64
C LEU A 64 -14.28 -27.76 30.83
N ASP A 65 -14.90 -27.31 29.74
CA ASP A 65 -14.51 -26.06 29.06
C ASP A 65 -15.16 -24.87 29.80
N SER A 66 -14.87 -24.75 31.10
CA SER A 66 -15.34 -23.63 31.92
C SER A 66 -14.46 -22.40 31.72
N ASN A 67 -15.07 -21.22 31.85
CA ASN A 67 -14.36 -19.94 31.89
C ASN A 67 -13.69 -19.67 33.24
N HIS A 68 -13.94 -20.50 34.26
CA HIS A 68 -13.50 -20.26 35.64
C HIS A 68 -12.88 -21.48 36.30
N SER A 69 -11.99 -21.22 37.24
CA SER A 69 -11.30 -22.26 38.00
C SER A 69 -12.20 -22.79 39.12
N TYR A 70 -12.36 -24.10 39.17
CA TYR A 70 -12.94 -24.85 40.27
C TYR A 70 -12.08 -26.03 40.75
N TYR A 71 -12.36 -26.46 41.97
CA TYR A 71 -11.60 -27.46 42.71
C TYR A 71 -12.56 -28.37 43.47
N LEU A 72 -12.24 -29.66 43.54
CA LEU A 72 -13.02 -30.65 44.27
C LEU A 72 -12.18 -31.19 45.44
N PHE A 73 -12.70 -31.02 46.65
CA PHE A 73 -12.11 -31.58 47.87
C PHE A 73 -13.01 -32.66 48.47
N ASP A 74 -12.40 -33.62 49.16
CA ASP A 74 -13.11 -34.62 49.94
C ASP A 74 -13.49 -34.09 51.34
N GLU A 75 -14.07 -34.95 52.19
CA GLU A 75 -14.44 -34.57 53.56
C GLU A 75 -13.23 -34.30 54.48
N SER A 76 -12.07 -34.89 54.17
CA SER A 76 -10.82 -34.69 54.91
C SER A 76 -10.09 -33.41 54.51
N GLY A 77 -10.47 -32.79 53.39
CA GLY A 77 -9.79 -31.63 52.80
C GLY A 77 -8.73 -31.99 51.78
N GLU A 78 -8.66 -33.25 51.35
CA GLU A 78 -7.80 -33.72 50.28
C GLU A 78 -8.34 -33.23 48.93
N LEU A 79 -7.46 -32.63 48.11
CA LEU A 79 -7.78 -32.16 46.77
C LEU A 79 -7.85 -33.35 45.80
N ILE A 80 -9.04 -33.63 45.29
CA ILE A 80 -9.31 -34.70 44.32
C ILE A 80 -9.13 -34.22 42.88
N TYR A 81 -9.56 -32.98 42.59
CA TYR A 81 -9.49 -32.40 41.25
C TYR A 81 -9.21 -30.90 41.31
N TRP A 82 -8.43 -30.40 40.36
CA TRP A 82 -8.19 -28.98 40.12
C TRP A 82 -8.34 -28.71 38.63
N SER A 83 -8.99 -27.60 38.27
CA SER A 83 -9.10 -27.15 36.87
C SER A 83 -8.00 -26.18 36.47
N ASP A 84 -7.38 -25.50 37.44
CA ASP A 84 -6.27 -24.58 37.25
C ASP A 84 -5.04 -25.04 38.05
N PHE A 85 -3.87 -24.89 37.44
CA PHE A 85 -2.58 -25.21 38.04
C PHE A 85 -1.76 -23.96 38.40
N THR A 86 -2.27 -22.75 38.14
CA THR A 86 -1.62 -21.51 38.56
C THR A 86 -1.94 -21.14 40.01
N HIS A 87 -3.12 -21.52 40.50
CA HIS A 87 -3.57 -21.32 41.87
C HIS A 87 -4.35 -22.54 42.39
N VAL A 88 -4.24 -22.82 43.69
CA VAL A 88 -5.10 -23.80 44.40
C VAL A 88 -5.47 -23.18 45.75
N PRO A 89 -6.77 -23.04 46.07
CA PRO A 89 -7.21 -22.41 47.31
C PRO A 89 -6.93 -23.29 48.54
N ASP A 90 -6.63 -22.67 49.68
CA ASP A 90 -6.40 -23.36 50.94
C ASP A 90 -7.72 -23.86 51.56
N PHE A 91 -7.84 -25.18 51.75
CA PHE A 91 -9.07 -25.80 52.24
C PHE A 91 -9.44 -25.37 53.67
N GLU A 92 -8.48 -25.05 54.53
CA GLU A 92 -8.78 -24.61 55.91
C GLU A 92 -9.52 -23.25 55.92
N ASN A 93 -9.17 -22.36 54.99
CA ASN A 93 -9.88 -21.10 54.81
C ASN A 93 -11.29 -21.34 54.26
N ILE A 94 -11.44 -22.26 53.30
CA ILE A 94 -12.74 -22.63 52.72
C ILE A 94 -13.68 -23.20 53.80
N ARG A 95 -13.19 -24.11 54.65
CA ARG A 95 -13.99 -24.79 55.67
C ARG A 95 -14.46 -23.83 56.78
N THR A 96 -13.64 -22.87 57.16
CA THR A 96 -13.96 -21.89 58.21
C THR A 96 -14.85 -20.75 57.73
N GLN A 97 -14.90 -20.51 56.42
CA GLN A 97 -15.61 -19.41 55.78
C GLN A 97 -16.78 -19.88 54.89
N GLU A 98 -17.46 -20.98 55.24
CA GLU A 98 -18.55 -21.58 54.45
C GLU A 98 -19.65 -20.57 54.00
N ASN A 99 -19.82 -19.47 54.75
CA ASN A 99 -20.80 -18.41 54.49
C ASN A 99 -20.23 -17.15 53.81
N GLN A 100 -18.90 -17.01 53.67
CA GLN A 100 -18.28 -15.86 52.99
C GLN A 100 -17.97 -16.22 51.53
N ARG A 101 -18.33 -15.33 50.61
CA ARG A 101 -18.12 -15.51 49.16
C ARG A 101 -16.84 -14.85 48.65
N ILE A 102 -15.98 -14.42 49.57
CA ILE A 102 -14.64 -13.93 49.26
C ILE A 102 -13.64 -14.80 49.99
N LEU A 103 -12.69 -15.33 49.24
CA LEU A 103 -11.49 -15.96 49.75
C LEU A 103 -10.33 -14.97 49.59
N GLU A 104 -9.74 -14.57 50.71
CA GLU A 104 -8.51 -13.80 50.71
C GLU A 104 -7.36 -14.72 51.13
N ASP A 105 -6.38 -14.85 50.25
CA ASP A 105 -5.16 -15.57 50.54
C ASP A 105 -3.94 -14.85 49.97
N ARG A 106 -2.79 -15.51 50.01
CA ARG A 106 -1.52 -14.89 49.59
C ARG A 106 -1.45 -14.63 48.09
N ALA A 107 -2.19 -15.36 47.26
CA ALA A 107 -2.22 -15.19 45.80
C ALA A 107 -3.14 -14.02 45.38
N GLY A 108 -4.06 -13.62 46.26
CA GLY A 108 -4.90 -12.44 46.07
C GLY A 108 -6.28 -12.59 46.69
N ILE A 109 -7.24 -11.87 46.11
CA ILE A 109 -8.63 -11.87 46.55
C ILE A 109 -9.46 -12.54 45.47
N TYR A 110 -10.24 -13.55 45.83
CA TYR A 110 -11.05 -14.33 44.92
C TYR A 110 -12.51 -14.30 45.34
N PHE A 111 -13.40 -14.11 44.37
CA PHE A 111 -14.82 -14.39 44.52
C PHE A 111 -15.03 -15.90 44.45
N THR A 112 -15.68 -16.48 45.44
CA THR A 112 -15.83 -17.93 45.56
C THR A 112 -17.27 -18.36 45.78
N LYS A 113 -17.58 -19.56 45.29
CA LYS A 113 -18.85 -20.24 45.55
C LYS A 113 -18.58 -21.69 45.92
N VAL A 114 -18.79 -21.98 47.20
CA VAL A 114 -18.54 -23.28 47.81
C VAL A 114 -19.86 -24.05 47.87
N ARG A 115 -19.88 -25.30 47.39
CA ARG A 115 -21.04 -26.19 47.45
C ARG A 115 -20.64 -27.54 48.01
N ARG A 116 -21.36 -28.01 49.02
CA ARG A 116 -21.23 -29.36 49.55
C ARG A 116 -22.29 -30.27 48.94
N PHE A 117 -21.90 -31.47 48.54
CA PHE A 117 -22.82 -32.48 48.04
C PHE A 117 -22.34 -33.88 48.42
N ASN A 118 -23.27 -34.84 48.50
CA ASN A 118 -22.98 -36.21 48.91
C ASN A 118 -23.12 -37.16 47.72
N ARG A 119 -22.20 -38.11 47.60
CA ARG A 119 -22.16 -39.13 46.54
C ARG A 119 -21.50 -40.40 47.05
N ASN A 120 -22.12 -41.57 46.84
CA ASN A 120 -21.64 -42.87 47.34
C ASN A 120 -21.25 -42.84 48.84
N GLU A 121 -22.14 -42.30 49.68
CA GLU A 121 -21.92 -42.14 51.14
C GLU A 121 -20.72 -41.26 51.55
N ARG A 122 -20.07 -40.56 50.60
CA ARG A 122 -18.99 -39.60 50.85
C ARG A 122 -19.45 -38.17 50.58
N SER A 123 -18.97 -37.23 51.40
CA SER A 123 -19.21 -35.80 51.19
C SER A 123 -18.07 -35.19 50.36
N TYR A 124 -18.42 -34.30 49.42
CA TYR A 124 -17.46 -33.56 48.61
C TYR A 124 -17.75 -32.06 48.66
N TRP A 125 -16.71 -31.27 48.50
CA TRP A 125 -16.73 -29.83 48.43
C TRP A 125 -16.30 -29.37 47.04
N LEU A 126 -17.20 -28.72 46.32
CA LEU A 126 -16.86 -28.07 45.06
C LEU A 126 -16.70 -26.57 45.28
N VAL A 127 -15.51 -26.06 44.99
CA VAL A 127 -15.15 -24.66 45.19
C VAL A 127 -14.90 -24.04 43.82
N HIS A 128 -15.74 -23.10 43.42
CA HIS A 128 -15.43 -22.24 42.27
C HIS A 128 -14.73 -20.97 42.76
N THR A 129 -13.80 -20.48 41.97
CA THR A 129 -13.01 -19.28 42.25
C THR A 129 -12.95 -18.40 41.03
N PHE A 130 -12.96 -17.09 41.25
CA PHE A 130 -12.79 -16.08 40.22
C PHE A 130 -11.96 -14.93 40.80
N PRO A 131 -10.80 -14.57 40.21
CA PRO A 131 -9.91 -13.58 40.79
C PRO A 131 -10.52 -12.16 40.73
N LEU A 132 -10.57 -11.50 41.87
CA LEU A 132 -10.91 -10.07 42.00
C LEU A 132 -9.65 -9.20 42.08
N TYR A 133 -8.60 -9.69 42.72
CA TYR A 133 -7.31 -9.02 42.83
C TYR A 133 -6.19 -10.06 42.75
N HIS A 134 -5.15 -9.78 41.97
CA HIS A 134 -3.94 -10.60 41.91
C HIS A 134 -2.82 -9.95 42.72
N ASN A 135 -2.25 -10.73 43.63
CA ASN A 135 -1.05 -10.37 44.37
C ASN A 135 0.13 -11.19 43.84
N ARG A 136 0.97 -10.58 43.00
CA ARG A 136 2.16 -11.22 42.41
C ARG A 136 3.41 -10.71 43.09
N GLU A 137 4.25 -11.64 43.56
CA GLU A 137 5.57 -11.32 44.13
C GLU A 137 6.52 -10.70 43.09
N ILE A 138 6.37 -11.07 41.82
CA ILE A 138 7.14 -10.51 40.69
C ILE A 138 6.20 -9.76 39.76
N GLN A 139 6.62 -8.57 39.33
CA GLN A 139 5.90 -7.76 38.35
C GLN A 139 6.74 -7.59 37.08
N ASN A 140 6.16 -7.99 35.95
CA ASN A 140 6.78 -7.89 34.63
C ASN A 140 5.72 -7.75 33.53
N GLU A 141 6.14 -7.82 32.26
CA GLU A 141 5.24 -7.72 31.11
C GLU A 141 4.16 -8.80 31.08
N TYR A 142 4.41 -9.98 31.65
CA TYR A 142 3.49 -11.13 31.67
C TYR A 142 2.66 -11.22 32.96
N LEU A 143 3.22 -10.79 34.09
CA LEU A 143 2.65 -10.89 35.43
C LEU A 143 2.47 -9.50 36.03
N GLN A 144 1.22 -9.07 36.21
CA GLN A 144 0.89 -7.79 36.84
C GLN A 144 0.05 -8.02 38.10
N SER A 145 0.39 -7.29 39.16
CA SER A 145 -0.47 -7.19 40.36
C SER A 145 -1.52 -6.11 40.13
N GLY A 146 -2.70 -6.29 40.74
CA GLY A 146 -3.79 -5.32 40.62
C GLY A 146 -5.17 -5.97 40.66
N PHE A 147 -6.19 -5.11 40.68
CA PHE A 147 -7.57 -5.52 40.57
C PHE A 147 -7.85 -6.05 39.16
N ASN A 148 -8.76 -7.03 39.08
CA ASN A 148 -9.19 -7.58 37.81
C ASN A 148 -9.89 -6.49 36.99
N LYS A 149 -9.20 -5.94 36.00
CA LYS A 149 -9.70 -4.85 35.14
C LYS A 149 -11.00 -5.21 34.41
N SER A 150 -11.29 -6.50 34.19
CA SER A 150 -12.55 -6.95 33.61
C SER A 150 -13.76 -6.81 34.56
N VAL A 151 -13.50 -6.64 35.86
CA VAL A 151 -14.49 -6.48 36.94
C VAL A 151 -14.54 -5.03 37.43
N PHE A 152 -13.39 -4.38 37.55
CA PHE A 152 -13.27 -3.09 38.21
C PHE A 152 -12.85 -1.94 37.29
N GLY A 153 -12.34 -2.22 36.09
CA GLY A 153 -11.84 -1.22 35.16
C GLY A 153 -10.43 -0.73 35.48
N ASN A 154 -10.19 -0.15 36.67
CA ASN A 154 -8.87 0.26 37.14
C ASN A 154 -8.64 -0.08 38.62
N ASP A 155 -7.43 0.20 39.11
CA ASP A 155 -7.00 -0.18 40.47
C ASP A 155 -7.34 0.86 41.56
N MET A 156 -8.11 1.90 41.23
CA MET A 156 -8.42 3.02 42.14
C MET A 156 -9.62 2.71 43.04
N LEU A 157 -9.54 1.63 43.83
CA LEU A 157 -10.60 1.21 44.75
C LEU A 157 -10.05 0.42 45.94
N VAL A 158 -10.83 0.36 47.01
CA VAL A 158 -10.59 -0.51 48.16
C VAL A 158 -11.72 -1.50 48.31
N LEU A 159 -11.39 -2.79 48.35
CA LEU A 159 -12.35 -3.87 48.55
C LEU A 159 -12.34 -4.32 50.03
N SER A 160 -13.52 -4.54 50.59
CA SER A 160 -13.71 -5.09 51.93
C SER A 160 -14.65 -6.30 51.90
N PRO A 161 -14.24 -7.47 52.43
CA PRO A 161 -15.11 -8.64 52.59
C PRO A 161 -16.26 -8.42 53.59
N GLU A 162 -16.07 -7.47 54.52
CA GLU A 162 -17.04 -7.12 55.56
C GLU A 162 -17.68 -5.75 55.29
N ARG A 163 -18.89 -5.55 55.83
CA ARG A 163 -19.58 -4.26 55.74
C ARG A 163 -18.83 -3.19 56.51
N ARG A 164 -18.43 -2.12 55.82
CA ARG A 164 -17.77 -0.96 56.42
C ARG A 164 -18.58 0.31 56.19
N THR A 165 -18.50 1.24 57.14
CA THR A 165 -19.08 2.58 56.98
C THR A 165 -18.37 3.33 55.85
N ASN A 166 -19.11 3.98 54.96
CA ASN A 166 -18.65 4.67 53.74
C ASN A 166 -18.29 3.76 52.55
N PHE A 167 -18.50 2.45 52.64
CA PHE A 167 -18.38 1.54 51.49
C PHE A 167 -19.75 1.25 50.88
N VAL A 168 -19.77 0.85 49.62
CA VAL A 168 -20.96 0.52 48.84
C VAL A 168 -21.06 -1.00 48.71
N ASP A 169 -22.20 -1.58 49.08
CA ASP A 169 -22.39 -3.03 49.11
C ASP A 169 -22.71 -3.61 47.73
N VAL A 170 -21.92 -4.59 47.30
CA VAL A 170 -22.22 -5.44 46.14
C VAL A 170 -23.11 -6.59 46.57
N GLN A 171 -24.25 -6.76 45.90
CA GLN A 171 -25.24 -7.79 46.21
C GLN A 171 -25.36 -8.84 45.10
N GLY A 172 -25.66 -10.09 45.48
CA GLY A 172 -25.90 -11.19 44.55
C GLY A 172 -27.29 -11.16 43.91
N GLN A 173 -27.59 -12.16 43.07
CA GLN A 173 -28.87 -12.22 42.33
C GLN A 173 -30.11 -12.31 43.25
N LYS A 174 -29.96 -12.83 44.47
CA LYS A 174 -31.06 -12.97 45.45
C LYS A 174 -31.04 -11.86 46.50
N GLY A 175 -30.23 -10.80 46.31
CA GLY A 175 -30.10 -9.67 47.22
C GLY A 175 -29.22 -9.95 48.44
N GLU A 176 -28.50 -11.07 48.45
CA GLU A 176 -27.53 -11.42 49.47
C GLU A 176 -26.29 -10.51 49.39
N TYR A 177 -25.68 -10.25 50.54
CA TYR A 177 -24.44 -9.47 50.61
C TYR A 177 -23.24 -10.30 50.11
N LEU A 178 -22.41 -9.72 49.23
CA LEU A 178 -21.19 -10.36 48.75
C LEU A 178 -19.94 -9.73 49.38
N PHE A 179 -19.75 -8.43 49.17
CA PHE A 179 -18.63 -7.62 49.66
C PHE A 179 -18.95 -6.13 49.49
N SER A 180 -18.13 -5.25 50.08
CA SER A 180 -18.28 -3.79 49.94
C SER A 180 -17.07 -3.17 49.26
N ILE A 181 -17.28 -2.08 48.50
CA ILE A 181 -16.23 -1.36 47.77
C ILE A 181 -16.25 0.12 48.19
N ASP A 182 -15.08 0.71 48.39
CA ASP A 182 -14.88 2.16 48.45
C ASP A 182 -14.16 2.62 47.17
N PHE A 183 -14.75 3.58 46.46
CA PHE A 183 -14.20 4.06 45.19
C PHE A 183 -13.29 5.25 45.46
N GLU A 184 -12.00 5.11 45.12
CA GLU A 184 -11.05 6.19 45.30
C GLU A 184 -11.16 7.26 44.21
N GLN A 185 -10.62 8.45 44.49
CA GLN A 185 -10.63 9.55 43.52
C GLN A 185 -9.84 9.16 42.26
N GLY A 186 -10.54 9.05 41.12
CA GLY A 186 -9.96 8.59 39.86
C GLY A 186 -10.44 7.20 39.41
N TYR A 187 -11.32 6.55 40.17
CA TYR A 187 -11.96 5.30 39.76
C TYR A 187 -12.70 5.41 38.42
N GLN A 188 -12.52 4.40 37.56
CA GLN A 188 -13.17 4.28 36.26
C GLN A 188 -13.83 2.90 36.12
N ALA A 189 -15.15 2.85 36.09
CA ALA A 189 -15.89 1.60 35.92
C ALA A 189 -15.64 0.93 34.55
N ILE A 190 -15.79 -0.39 34.48
CA ILE A 190 -15.62 -1.18 33.26
C ILE A 190 -16.36 -0.54 32.07
N GLY A 191 -15.61 -0.27 31.00
CA GLY A 191 -16.16 0.31 29.76
C GLY A 191 -16.57 1.78 29.84
N GLN A 192 -16.39 2.46 30.99
CA GLN A 192 -16.57 3.90 31.14
C GLN A 192 -15.21 4.59 31.26
N THR A 193 -14.46 4.68 30.16
CA THR A 193 -13.20 5.42 30.15
C THR A 193 -13.37 6.93 30.03
N ASN A 194 -14.56 7.42 29.65
CA ASN A 194 -14.74 8.84 29.41
C ASN A 194 -15.96 9.37 30.14
N ASN A 195 -15.85 10.59 30.65
CA ASN A 195 -16.99 11.41 30.99
C ASN A 195 -17.72 11.73 29.67
N VAL A 196 -18.53 10.78 29.17
CA VAL A 196 -19.18 10.82 27.85
C VAL A 196 -19.87 12.16 27.61
N PRO A 197 -20.52 12.82 28.59
CA PRO A 197 -21.03 14.17 28.40
C PRO A 197 -19.96 15.22 28.09
N LEU A 198 -18.81 15.20 28.78
CA LEU A 198 -17.68 16.09 28.53
C LEU A 198 -17.04 15.80 27.16
N MET A 199 -16.89 14.52 26.83
CA MET A 199 -16.40 14.06 25.53
C MET A 199 -17.35 14.54 24.42
N VAL A 200 -18.64 14.26 24.53
CA VAL A 200 -19.67 14.70 23.58
C VAL A 200 -19.70 16.23 23.50
N PHE A 201 -19.61 16.96 24.62
CA PHE A 201 -19.57 18.42 24.63
C PHE A 201 -18.35 18.95 23.89
N PHE A 202 -17.15 18.46 24.21
CA PHE A 202 -15.91 18.90 23.59
C PHE A 202 -15.87 18.56 22.10
N PHE A 203 -16.18 17.31 21.71
CA PHE A 203 -16.25 16.93 20.31
C PHE A 203 -17.36 17.67 19.57
N SER A 204 -18.49 18.00 20.22
CA SER A 204 -19.53 18.86 19.63
C SER A 204 -19.06 20.29 19.43
N LEU A 205 -18.29 20.85 20.37
CA LEU A 205 -17.69 22.18 20.26
C LEU A 205 -16.63 22.21 19.16
N LEU A 206 -15.72 21.24 19.16
CA LEU A 206 -14.71 21.04 18.12
C LEU A 206 -15.37 20.91 16.74
N PHE A 207 -16.42 20.08 16.64
CA PHE A 207 -17.17 19.89 15.41
C PHE A 207 -17.88 21.18 14.97
N LEU A 208 -18.43 21.96 15.89
CA LEU A 208 -19.02 23.26 15.59
C LEU A 208 -17.97 24.27 15.09
N ILE A 209 -16.80 24.33 15.72
CA ILE A 209 -15.67 25.16 15.25
C ILE A 209 -15.21 24.71 13.87
N LEU A 210 -15.09 23.40 13.63
CA LEU A 210 -14.70 22.85 12.33
C LEU A 210 -15.75 23.10 11.24
N ILE A 211 -17.06 22.98 11.53
CA ILE A 211 -18.13 23.28 10.58
C ILE A 211 -18.17 24.78 10.25
N SER A 212 -18.15 25.64 11.27
CA SER A 212 -18.19 27.09 11.07
C SER A 212 -16.93 27.59 10.35
N GLY A 213 -15.76 27.07 10.75
CA GLY A 213 -14.50 27.29 10.07
C GLY A 213 -14.51 26.79 8.63
N TYR A 214 -15.05 25.60 8.37
CA TYR A 214 -15.20 25.06 7.02
C TYR A 214 -16.11 25.94 6.16
N ASP A 215 -17.28 26.36 6.66
CA ASP A 215 -18.20 27.20 5.89
C ASP A 215 -17.59 28.59 5.59
N PHE A 216 -16.87 29.16 6.55
CA PHE A 216 -16.09 30.39 6.38
C PHE A 216 -15.00 30.24 5.31
N VAL A 217 -14.14 29.23 5.43
CA VAL A 217 -13.06 28.92 4.47
C VAL A 217 -13.64 28.64 3.09
N LYS A 218 -14.71 27.85 3.01
CA LYS A 218 -15.41 27.51 1.76
C LYS A 218 -16.00 28.75 1.10
N THR A 219 -16.54 29.69 1.88
CA THR A 219 -17.08 30.96 1.37
C THR A 219 -15.96 31.81 0.75
N ILE A 220 -14.83 31.96 1.43
CA ILE A 220 -13.65 32.66 0.88
C ILE A 220 -13.11 31.94 -0.36
N TRP A 221 -13.05 30.61 -0.33
CA TRP A 221 -12.62 29.78 -1.45
C TRP A 221 -13.51 30.00 -2.69
N LYS A 222 -14.84 30.02 -2.51
CA LYS A 222 -15.81 30.29 -3.58
C LYS A 222 -15.72 31.72 -4.12
N LYS A 223 -15.33 32.71 -3.30
CA LYS A 223 -15.04 34.09 -3.74
C LYS A 223 -13.75 34.20 -4.57
N GLY A 224 -13.02 33.11 -4.80
CA GLY A 224 -11.80 33.08 -5.60
C GLY A 224 -10.53 33.46 -4.84
N GLN A 225 -10.63 33.82 -3.56
CA GLN A 225 -9.51 34.19 -2.69
C GLN A 225 -8.82 32.96 -2.08
N LYS A 226 -8.35 32.04 -2.92
CA LYS A 226 -7.91 30.69 -2.51
C LYS A 226 -6.71 30.68 -1.54
N PHE A 227 -5.73 31.57 -1.72
CA PHE A 227 -4.58 31.68 -0.82
C PHE A 227 -5.00 32.12 0.59
N ILE A 228 -5.88 33.13 0.68
CA ILE A 228 -6.44 33.62 1.94
C ILE A 228 -7.25 32.52 2.63
N ALA A 229 -8.08 31.79 1.86
CA ALA A 229 -8.83 30.65 2.39
C ALA A 229 -7.90 29.57 2.97
N THR A 230 -6.79 29.27 2.29
CA THR A 230 -5.80 28.28 2.76
C THR A 230 -5.07 28.76 4.02
N PHE A 231 -4.73 30.04 4.09
CA PHE A 231 -4.15 30.66 5.28
C PHE A 231 -5.09 30.54 6.48
N TYR A 232 -6.36 30.91 6.34
CA TYR A 232 -7.34 30.77 7.42
C TYR A 232 -7.60 29.31 7.80
N ALA A 233 -7.64 28.38 6.84
CA ALA A 233 -7.76 26.96 7.14
C ALA A 233 -6.59 26.47 7.99
N THR A 234 -5.37 26.86 7.62
CA THR A 234 -4.15 26.54 8.39
C THR A 234 -4.22 27.16 9.78
N LEU A 235 -4.56 28.44 9.88
CA LEU A 235 -4.66 29.15 11.15
C LEU A 235 -5.68 28.49 12.09
N ILE A 236 -6.88 28.15 11.60
CA ILE A 236 -7.93 27.51 12.40
C ILE A 236 -7.45 26.14 12.91
N LEU A 237 -6.94 25.28 12.02
CA LEU A 237 -6.50 23.93 12.39
C LEU A 237 -5.33 23.96 13.38
N PHE A 238 -4.31 24.77 13.13
CA PHE A 238 -3.14 24.88 14.02
C PHE A 238 -3.48 25.60 15.34
N SER A 239 -4.46 26.50 15.37
CA SER A 239 -4.93 27.11 16.63
C SER A 239 -5.66 26.09 17.51
N ILE A 240 -6.55 25.30 16.92
CA ILE A 240 -7.20 24.17 17.61
C ILE A 240 -6.12 23.20 18.12
N ARG A 241 -5.15 22.88 17.27
CA ARG A 241 -4.09 21.95 17.64
C ARG A 241 -3.18 22.48 18.75
N GLY A 242 -2.80 23.75 18.70
CA GLY A 242 -2.04 24.40 19.75
C GLY A 242 -2.80 24.42 21.08
N PHE A 243 -4.12 24.63 21.06
CA PHE A 243 -4.97 24.52 22.24
C PHE A 243 -4.96 23.09 22.80
N MET A 244 -5.12 22.08 21.94
CA MET A 244 -5.05 20.67 22.35
C MET A 244 -3.72 20.34 23.05
N LEU A 245 -2.59 20.73 22.46
CA LEU A 245 -1.26 20.49 23.05
C LEU A 245 -1.04 21.26 24.36
N PHE A 246 -1.47 22.53 24.43
CA PHE A 246 -1.30 23.36 25.63
C PHE A 246 -2.04 22.80 26.85
N PHE A 247 -3.23 22.23 26.62
CA PHE A 247 -4.03 21.60 27.67
C PHE A 247 -3.78 20.09 27.81
N GLY A 248 -2.80 19.50 27.10
CA GLY A 248 -2.54 18.05 27.17
C GLY A 248 -3.71 17.19 26.67
N PHE A 249 -4.59 17.73 25.84
CA PHE A 249 -5.76 17.03 25.32
C PHE A 249 -5.43 16.28 24.01
N PRO A 250 -5.88 15.03 23.82
CA PRO A 250 -6.79 14.26 24.69
C PRO A 250 -6.12 13.47 25.82
N GLN A 251 -4.78 13.37 25.83
CA GLN A 251 -4.01 12.50 26.73
C GLN A 251 -4.41 12.63 28.21
N ASP A 252 -4.45 13.85 28.74
CA ASP A 252 -4.72 14.10 30.17
C ASP A 252 -6.20 13.88 30.58
N TYR A 253 -7.08 13.69 29.60
CA TYR A 253 -8.53 13.66 29.81
C TYR A 253 -9.18 12.32 29.44
N PHE A 254 -8.54 11.53 28.55
CA PHE A 254 -9.07 10.27 28.05
C PHE A 254 -7.98 9.20 28.05
N ASP A 255 -8.31 8.02 28.56
CA ASP A 255 -7.42 6.85 28.51
C ASP A 255 -7.50 6.17 27.13
N PHE A 256 -6.82 6.78 26.16
CA PHE A 256 -6.63 6.20 24.85
C PHE A 256 -5.18 5.76 24.71
N ASN A 257 -4.96 4.46 24.55
CA ASN A 257 -3.65 3.85 24.27
C ASN A 257 -2.88 4.53 23.12
N LEU A 258 -3.58 5.13 22.14
CA LEU A 258 -2.96 5.86 21.03
C LEU A 258 -2.26 7.16 21.49
N PHE A 259 -2.73 7.75 22.59
CA PHE A 259 -2.24 8.99 23.18
C PHE A 259 -1.32 8.77 24.39
N ASP A 260 -0.93 7.52 24.66
CA ASP A 260 0.01 7.15 25.72
C ASP A 260 1.46 7.46 25.31
N SER A 261 2.12 8.34 26.04
CA SER A 261 3.50 8.76 25.80
C SER A 261 4.54 7.67 26.12
N SER A 262 4.19 6.66 26.91
CA SER A 262 5.09 5.55 27.25
C SER A 262 5.40 4.68 26.02
N ARG A 263 4.42 4.54 25.12
CA ARG A 263 4.51 3.71 23.91
C ARG A 263 5.19 4.42 22.75
N TYR A 264 5.04 5.75 22.68
CA TYR A 264 5.69 6.61 21.70
C TYR A 264 5.77 8.04 22.22
N ALA A 265 6.94 8.65 22.17
CA ALA A 265 7.11 10.09 22.39
C ALA A 265 8.35 10.58 21.65
N SER A 266 8.21 11.57 20.75
CA SER A 266 9.36 12.08 19.98
C SER A 266 9.70 13.54 20.24
N SER A 267 8.73 14.36 20.62
CA SER A 267 8.96 15.78 20.91
C SER A 267 7.78 16.40 21.65
N LEU A 268 7.93 17.63 22.12
CA LEU A 268 6.84 18.44 22.68
C LEU A 268 5.63 18.60 21.74
N LEU A 269 5.83 18.54 20.42
CA LEU A 269 4.73 18.62 19.44
C LEU A 269 4.09 17.26 19.17
N ASN A 270 4.81 16.17 19.46
CA ASN A 270 4.42 14.78 19.23
C ASN A 270 4.61 13.96 20.53
N PRO A 271 3.87 14.28 21.61
CA PRO A 271 3.98 13.55 22.88
C PRO A 271 3.45 12.12 22.78
N SER A 272 2.65 11.80 21.76
CA SER A 272 2.11 10.47 21.49
C SER A 272 1.96 10.18 19.99
N LEU A 273 1.66 8.92 19.62
CA LEU A 273 1.41 8.54 18.23
C LEU A 273 0.13 9.20 17.69
N GLY A 274 -0.90 9.29 18.54
CA GLY A 274 -2.16 9.97 18.22
C GLY A 274 -1.94 11.45 17.95
N ASP A 275 -1.07 12.10 18.71
CA ASP A 275 -0.68 13.49 18.51
C ASP A 275 0.06 13.71 17.19
N LEU A 276 0.94 12.78 16.80
CA LEU A 276 1.59 12.80 15.48
C LEU A 276 0.54 12.64 14.36
N MET A 277 -0.42 11.73 14.53
CA MET A 277 -1.49 11.51 13.55
C MET A 277 -2.37 12.76 13.39
N LEU A 278 -2.73 13.43 14.50
CA LEU A 278 -3.47 14.69 14.46
C LEU A 278 -2.68 15.80 13.76
N ASN A 279 -1.37 15.90 14.02
CA ASN A 279 -0.49 16.84 13.32
C ASN A 279 -0.46 16.57 11.81
N MET A 280 -0.37 15.31 11.40
CA MET A 280 -0.44 14.90 10.00
C MET A 280 -1.77 15.26 9.35
N ILE A 281 -2.91 15.04 10.04
CA ILE A 281 -4.24 15.43 9.54
C ILE A 281 -4.31 16.96 9.38
N CYS A 282 -3.80 17.73 10.34
CA CYS A 282 -3.75 19.19 10.28
C CYS A 282 -2.87 19.72 9.13
N LEU A 283 -1.86 18.95 8.70
CA LEU A 283 -1.03 19.26 7.54
C LEU A 283 -1.72 18.90 6.23
N ILE A 284 -2.35 17.73 6.12
CA ILE A 284 -2.95 17.20 4.88
C ILE A 284 -4.02 18.14 4.31
N VAL A 285 -4.85 18.76 5.16
CA VAL A 285 -5.94 19.63 4.70
C VAL A 285 -5.39 20.88 3.97
N PRO A 286 -4.56 21.75 4.59
CA PRO A 286 -3.89 22.84 3.89
C PRO A 286 -3.07 22.35 2.68
N PHE A 287 -2.37 21.22 2.81
CA PHE A 287 -1.54 20.68 1.73
C PHE A 287 -2.38 20.32 0.49
N SER A 288 -3.56 19.69 0.70
CA SER A 288 -4.52 19.39 -0.37
C SER A 288 -5.12 20.66 -1.00
N MET A 289 -5.31 21.73 -0.22
CA MET A 289 -5.78 23.03 -0.72
C MET A 289 -4.70 23.71 -1.57
N VAL A 290 -3.44 23.72 -1.13
CA VAL A 290 -2.30 24.20 -1.92
C VAL A 290 -2.21 23.42 -3.22
N LEU A 291 -2.33 22.09 -3.17
CA LEU A 291 -2.35 21.22 -4.35
C LEU A 291 -3.45 21.63 -5.34
N ALA A 292 -4.67 21.88 -4.84
CA ALA A 292 -5.79 22.36 -5.66
C ALA A 292 -5.59 23.78 -6.24
N ILE A 293 -4.79 24.63 -5.58
CA ILE A 293 -4.38 25.94 -6.11
C ILE A 293 -3.37 25.75 -7.24
N LEU A 294 -2.32 24.97 -7.02
CA LEU A 294 -1.25 24.72 -7.98
C LEU A 294 -1.79 24.11 -9.29
N LEU A 295 -2.80 23.25 -9.19
CA LEU A 295 -3.48 22.62 -10.34
C LEU A 295 -4.52 23.52 -11.02
N GLY A 296 -4.82 24.69 -10.46
CA GLY A 296 -5.83 25.59 -10.99
C GLY A 296 -5.34 26.36 -12.22
N LYS A 297 -6.11 26.33 -13.32
CA LYS A 297 -5.80 27.05 -14.59
C LYS A 297 -5.35 28.51 -14.39
N SER A 298 -5.99 29.24 -13.46
CA SER A 298 -5.67 30.64 -13.15
C SER A 298 -4.27 30.82 -12.56
N PHE A 299 -3.83 29.88 -11.72
CA PHE A 299 -2.48 29.91 -11.15
C PHE A 299 -1.46 29.54 -12.22
N THR A 300 -1.71 28.48 -12.98
CA THR A 300 -0.84 28.04 -14.07
C THR A 300 -0.58 29.16 -15.07
N GLN A 301 -1.60 29.92 -15.48
CA GLN A 301 -1.45 31.07 -16.38
C GLN A 301 -0.65 32.24 -15.75
N ARG A 302 -0.89 32.56 -14.48
CA ARG A 302 -0.11 33.60 -13.78
C ARG A 302 1.34 33.20 -13.62
N PHE A 303 1.59 31.93 -13.27
CA PHE A 303 2.91 31.35 -13.16
C PHE A 303 3.62 31.34 -14.51
N GLN A 304 2.94 30.97 -15.61
CA GLN A 304 3.45 31.08 -16.97
C GLN A 304 3.95 32.51 -17.25
N ASN A 305 3.10 33.52 -17.05
CA ASN A 305 3.45 34.92 -17.30
C ASN A 305 4.61 35.42 -16.42
N PHE A 306 4.67 34.97 -15.17
CA PHE A 306 5.77 35.29 -14.26
C PHE A 306 7.08 34.59 -14.65
N SER A 307 7.00 33.31 -15.02
CA SER A 307 8.16 32.47 -15.36
C SER A 307 8.89 32.95 -16.61
N LEU A 308 8.20 33.65 -17.53
CA LEU A 308 8.80 34.26 -18.71
C LEU A 308 9.83 35.36 -18.38
N LYS A 309 9.80 35.94 -17.16
CA LYS A 309 10.70 37.02 -16.74
C LYS A 309 12.09 36.56 -16.29
N TYR A 310 12.28 35.26 -16.05
CA TYR A 310 13.53 34.71 -15.49
C TYR A 310 14.06 33.53 -16.31
N LYS A 311 15.36 33.20 -16.17
CA LYS A 311 15.95 32.05 -16.90
C LYS A 311 15.33 30.74 -16.42
N ARG A 312 14.97 29.89 -17.38
CA ARG A 312 14.17 28.66 -17.20
C ARG A 312 14.71 27.67 -16.16
N TRP A 313 16.04 27.54 -16.06
CA TRP A 313 16.66 26.57 -15.15
C TRP A 313 16.45 26.91 -13.67
N HIS A 314 16.19 28.18 -13.30
CA HIS A 314 15.96 28.57 -11.90
C HIS A 314 14.71 27.90 -11.33
N PHE A 315 13.60 27.90 -12.07
CA PHE A 315 12.35 27.26 -11.62
C PHE A 315 12.47 25.75 -11.57
N PHE A 316 13.21 25.14 -12.51
CA PHE A 316 13.49 23.71 -12.49
C PHE A 316 14.32 23.32 -11.27
N VAL A 317 15.39 24.08 -10.98
CA VAL A 317 16.22 23.86 -9.78
C VAL A 317 15.41 24.08 -8.51
N LEU A 318 14.54 25.08 -8.46
CA LEU A 318 13.63 25.29 -7.32
C LEU A 318 12.69 24.10 -7.12
N ALA A 319 12.06 23.59 -8.19
CA ALA A 319 11.20 22.42 -8.12
C ALA A 319 11.96 21.18 -7.64
N TYR A 320 13.18 20.98 -8.13
CA TYR A 320 14.10 19.92 -7.71
C TYR A 320 14.50 20.06 -6.22
N LEU A 321 14.84 21.26 -5.75
CA LEU A 321 15.18 21.52 -4.35
C LEU A 321 13.97 21.26 -3.43
N VAL A 322 12.78 21.74 -3.79
CA VAL A 322 11.55 21.47 -3.05
C VAL A 322 11.27 19.97 -2.98
N SER A 323 11.43 19.26 -4.11
CA SER A 323 11.28 17.80 -4.18
C SER A 323 12.28 17.07 -3.29
N THR A 324 13.53 17.55 -3.21
CA THR A 324 14.58 17.00 -2.34
C THR A 324 14.28 17.27 -0.85
N VAL A 325 13.78 18.46 -0.49
CA VAL A 325 13.36 18.76 0.89
C VAL A 325 12.19 17.87 1.32
N LEU A 326 11.22 17.63 0.42
CA LEU A 326 10.11 16.72 0.69
C LEU A 326 10.57 15.27 0.87
N LEU A 327 11.58 14.82 0.11
CA LEU A 327 12.20 13.51 0.31
C LEU A 327 12.81 13.39 1.72
N VAL A 328 13.58 14.40 2.14
CA VAL A 328 14.20 14.42 3.48
C VAL A 328 13.12 14.39 4.56
N GLY A 329 12.04 15.17 4.41
CA GLY A 329 10.90 15.14 5.32
C GLY A 329 10.22 13.78 5.39
N PHE A 330 9.99 13.14 4.24
CA PHE A 330 9.41 11.79 4.17
C PHE A 330 10.30 10.72 4.83
N PHE A 331 11.59 10.72 4.51
CA PHE A 331 12.55 9.79 5.11
C PHE A 331 12.66 9.99 6.63
N SER A 332 12.71 11.25 7.09
CA SER A 332 12.76 11.59 8.50
C SER A 332 11.48 11.22 9.25
N LEU A 333 10.31 11.28 8.61
CA LEU A 333 9.04 10.86 9.21
C LEU A 333 9.08 9.39 9.61
N TYR A 334 9.54 8.51 8.72
CA TYR A 334 9.64 7.07 9.03
C TYR A 334 10.62 6.82 10.18
N ILE A 335 11.84 7.41 10.11
CA ILE A 335 12.84 7.27 11.18
C ILE A 335 12.29 7.80 12.50
N ASN A 336 11.61 8.95 12.51
CA ASN A 336 11.07 9.53 13.73
C ASN A 336 9.98 8.64 14.37
N ILE A 337 9.14 7.99 13.57
CA ILE A 337 8.14 7.05 14.09
C ILE A 337 8.86 5.88 14.77
N LEU A 338 9.78 5.23 14.07
CA LEU A 338 10.38 3.99 14.54
C LEU A 338 11.43 4.22 15.64
N SER A 339 12.24 5.27 15.57
CA SER A 339 13.25 5.54 16.62
C SER A 339 12.65 5.80 18.00
N ASN A 340 11.37 6.22 18.06
CA ASN A 340 10.69 6.58 19.30
C ASN A 340 9.52 5.65 19.65
N ALA A 341 9.25 4.62 18.84
CA ALA A 341 8.18 3.65 19.07
C ALA A 341 8.70 2.37 19.73
N GLN A 342 7.87 1.76 20.58
CA GLN A 342 8.14 0.43 21.15
C GLN A 342 7.88 -0.73 20.17
N TRP A 343 7.33 -0.48 18.98
CA TRP A 343 7.09 -1.49 17.94
C TRP A 343 8.02 -1.30 16.73
N ASP A 344 8.11 -2.34 15.91
CA ASP A 344 8.78 -2.33 14.61
C ASP A 344 7.78 -2.30 13.45
N LEU A 345 8.23 -1.82 12.29
CA LEU A 345 7.53 -1.88 10.99
C LEU A 345 8.41 -2.59 9.97
N ASN A 346 8.64 -3.89 10.18
CA ASN A 346 9.39 -4.76 9.28
C ASN A 346 8.66 -6.08 9.06
N ILE A 347 9.17 -6.90 8.14
CA ILE A 347 8.61 -8.19 7.78
C ILE A 347 8.49 -9.15 8.98
N LEU A 348 9.44 -9.11 9.91
CA LEU A 348 9.48 -9.95 11.11
C LEU A 348 8.36 -9.61 12.10
N SER A 349 7.83 -8.39 12.05
CA SER A 349 6.79 -7.90 12.96
C SER A 349 5.35 -8.15 12.47
N ILE A 350 5.16 -8.77 11.30
CA ILE A 350 3.84 -9.00 10.69
C ILE A 350 2.97 -10.00 11.45
N PRO A 351 3.48 -11.14 11.96
CA PRO A 351 2.64 -12.11 12.67
C PRO A 351 1.88 -11.47 13.85
N SER A 352 2.54 -10.57 14.58
CA SER A 352 1.96 -9.79 15.70
C SER A 352 1.37 -8.43 15.27
N PHE A 353 0.66 -8.35 14.14
CA PHE A 353 0.14 -7.08 13.60
C PHE A 353 -0.94 -6.45 14.50
N ASP A 354 -0.73 -5.20 14.93
CA ASP A 354 -1.67 -4.43 15.73
C ASP A 354 -2.10 -3.12 15.04
N TYR A 355 -3.01 -2.37 15.68
CA TYR A 355 -3.49 -1.10 15.11
C TYR A 355 -2.45 0.02 15.18
N PHE A 356 -1.46 -0.03 16.09
CA PHE A 356 -0.35 0.95 16.13
C PHE A 356 0.52 0.85 14.88
N LYS A 357 0.86 -0.38 14.48
CA LYS A 357 1.55 -0.69 13.23
C LYS A 357 0.74 -0.20 12.03
N GLY A 358 -0.57 -0.48 12.01
CA GLY A 358 -1.49 0.00 10.96
C GLY A 358 -1.56 1.52 10.82
N ILE A 359 -1.69 2.25 11.92
CA ILE A 359 -1.71 3.73 11.93
C ILE A 359 -0.36 4.30 11.49
N SER A 360 0.74 3.72 11.96
CA SER A 360 2.09 4.12 11.56
C SER A 360 2.30 3.95 10.05
N LEU A 361 1.92 2.79 9.49
CA LEU A 361 1.99 2.53 8.06
C LEU A 361 1.12 3.52 7.24
N LEU A 362 -0.07 3.85 7.74
CA LEU A 362 -0.95 4.86 7.12
C LEU A 362 -0.30 6.25 7.12
N MET A 363 0.32 6.67 8.22
CA MET A 363 1.01 7.96 8.30
C MET A 363 2.21 8.02 7.34
N VAL A 364 3.01 6.96 7.27
CA VAL A 364 4.12 6.86 6.32
C VAL A 364 3.60 6.90 4.88
N PHE A 365 2.49 6.22 4.57
CA PHE A 365 1.83 6.30 3.26
C PHE A 365 1.34 7.72 2.93
N LEU A 366 0.72 8.42 3.88
CA LEU A 366 0.26 9.80 3.66
C LEU A 366 1.43 10.76 3.43
N GLY A 367 2.54 10.58 4.17
CA GLY A 367 3.80 11.29 3.96
C GLY A 367 4.38 11.02 2.57
N SER A 368 4.41 9.76 2.13
CA SER A 368 4.92 9.38 0.81
C SER A 368 4.04 9.94 -0.31
N ALA A 369 2.72 9.85 -0.19
CA ALA A 369 1.78 10.43 -1.14
C ALA A 369 1.96 11.96 -1.25
N GLY A 370 2.17 12.64 -0.13
CA GLY A 370 2.49 14.07 -0.09
C GLY A 370 3.78 14.40 -0.84
N TYR A 371 4.87 13.68 -0.54
CA TYR A 371 6.16 13.82 -1.23
C TYR A 371 6.03 13.60 -2.75
N LEU A 372 5.42 12.49 -3.17
CA LEU A 372 5.27 12.13 -4.58
C LEU A 372 4.43 13.17 -5.32
N LEU A 373 3.22 13.48 -4.83
CA LEU A 373 2.28 14.35 -5.54
C LEU A 373 2.85 15.76 -5.72
N PHE A 374 3.45 16.34 -4.68
CA PHE A 374 4.05 17.67 -4.78
C PHE A 374 5.26 17.68 -5.71
N SER A 375 6.09 16.64 -5.65
CA SER A 375 7.24 16.51 -6.55
C SER A 375 6.81 16.47 -8.01
N ILE A 376 5.82 15.63 -8.35
CA ILE A 376 5.37 15.51 -9.74
C ILE A 376 4.67 16.79 -10.20
N ILE A 377 3.89 17.47 -9.34
CA ILE A 377 3.21 18.73 -9.68
C ILE A 377 4.22 19.89 -9.84
N ALA A 378 5.22 19.98 -8.96
CA ALA A 378 6.26 21.00 -9.08
C ALA A 378 7.00 20.85 -10.42
N LEU A 379 7.32 19.62 -10.83
CA LEU A 379 7.89 19.37 -12.16
C LEU A 379 6.90 19.65 -13.29
N SER A 380 5.62 19.27 -13.16
CA SER A 380 4.63 19.48 -14.22
C SER A 380 4.43 20.97 -14.52
N LEU A 381 4.39 21.81 -13.48
CA LEU A 381 4.27 23.27 -13.60
C LEU A 381 5.43 23.90 -14.37
N VAL A 382 6.64 23.32 -14.29
CA VAL A 382 7.82 23.83 -14.98
C VAL A 382 7.92 23.26 -16.41
N LEU A 383 7.58 21.98 -16.60
CA LEU A 383 7.81 21.26 -17.86
C LEU A 383 6.68 21.44 -18.90
N GLU A 384 5.42 21.57 -18.50
CA GLU A 384 4.30 21.71 -19.47
C GLU A 384 4.19 23.12 -20.07
N ASN A 385 4.66 24.11 -19.33
CA ASN A 385 4.33 25.51 -19.56
C ASN A 385 5.29 26.25 -20.48
N GLN A 386 6.45 25.67 -20.78
CA GLN A 386 7.46 26.22 -21.69
C GLN A 386 8.15 25.10 -22.48
N PRO A 387 8.71 25.36 -23.68
CA PRO A 387 9.38 24.34 -24.49
C PRO A 387 10.73 23.93 -23.87
N PHE A 388 10.66 23.16 -22.77
CA PHE A 388 11.78 22.50 -22.14
C PHE A 388 11.98 21.17 -22.87
N SER A 389 13.04 21.05 -23.67
CA SER A 389 13.36 19.76 -24.27
C SER A 389 13.74 18.78 -23.15
N LYS A 390 13.26 17.54 -23.22
CA LYS A 390 13.56 16.50 -22.21
C LYS A 390 15.07 16.37 -21.95
N GLY A 391 15.86 16.41 -23.02
CA GLY A 391 17.32 16.33 -22.94
C GLY A 391 17.95 17.49 -22.17
N TYR A 392 17.40 18.70 -22.29
CA TYR A 392 17.89 19.85 -21.52
C TYR A 392 17.50 19.75 -20.03
N ALA A 393 16.27 19.32 -19.70
CA ALA A 393 15.85 19.07 -18.32
C ALA A 393 16.75 18.02 -17.62
N LEU A 394 17.05 16.92 -18.30
CA LEU A 394 17.94 15.88 -17.78
C LEU A 394 19.37 16.40 -17.57
N LYS A 395 19.91 17.20 -18.50
CA LYS A 395 21.23 17.82 -18.34
C LYS A 395 21.29 18.74 -17.11
N VAL A 396 20.28 19.58 -16.91
CA VAL A 396 20.20 20.46 -15.73
C VAL A 396 20.10 19.62 -14.45
N LEU A 397 19.26 18.59 -14.44
CA LEU A 397 19.14 17.70 -13.27
C LEU A 397 20.48 17.04 -12.91
N VAL A 398 21.19 16.48 -13.88
CA VAL A 398 22.51 15.85 -13.66
C VAL A 398 23.53 16.88 -13.14
N LEU A 399 23.57 18.08 -13.73
CA LEU A 399 24.52 19.12 -13.33
C LEU A 399 24.36 19.53 -11.86
N PHE A 400 23.13 19.72 -11.39
CA PHE A 400 22.86 20.17 -10.01
C PHE A 400 22.84 19.01 -9.00
N SER A 401 22.59 17.78 -9.45
CA SER A 401 22.58 16.62 -8.56
C SER A 401 23.98 16.06 -8.28
N LEU A 402 24.93 16.21 -9.22
CA LEU A 402 26.28 15.63 -9.12
C LEU A 402 27.06 16.07 -7.86
N PRO A 403 27.08 17.36 -7.45
CA PRO A 403 27.77 17.77 -6.22
C PRO A 403 27.18 17.11 -4.97
N ILE A 404 25.87 16.89 -4.93
CA ILE A 404 25.18 16.24 -3.82
C ILE A 404 25.52 14.73 -3.80
N VAL A 405 25.56 14.07 -4.96
CA VAL A 405 26.01 12.68 -5.08
C VAL A 405 27.43 12.52 -4.53
N ILE A 406 28.36 13.38 -4.95
CA ILE A 406 29.76 13.35 -4.51
C ILE A 406 29.88 13.64 -3.00
N GLY A 407 29.13 14.62 -2.49
CA GLY A 407 29.11 14.92 -1.06
C GLY A 407 28.59 13.74 -0.23
N LEU A 408 27.46 13.16 -0.63
CA LEU A 408 26.85 12.04 0.09
C LEU A 408 27.69 10.75 0.01
N SER A 409 28.41 10.50 -1.10
CA SER A 409 29.29 9.33 -1.22
C SER A 409 30.46 9.33 -0.24
N ILE A 410 30.82 10.51 0.28
CA ILE A 410 31.86 10.67 1.30
C ILE A 410 31.24 10.61 2.70
N ILE A 411 30.05 11.18 2.89
CA ILE A 411 29.42 11.33 4.21
C ILE A 411 28.74 10.03 4.68
N ASN A 412 27.82 9.48 3.89
CA ASN A 412 26.99 8.35 4.31
C ASN A 412 26.37 7.64 3.11
N TRP A 413 26.68 6.34 2.98
CA TRP A 413 26.21 5.50 1.89
C TRP A 413 24.69 5.31 1.85
N ILE A 414 24.02 5.29 3.00
CA ILE A 414 22.57 5.06 3.09
C ILE A 414 21.81 6.30 2.61
N TYR A 415 22.22 7.50 3.03
CA TYR A 415 21.65 8.75 2.49
C TYR A 415 21.91 8.89 0.98
N LEU A 416 23.07 8.42 0.49
CA LEU A 416 23.34 8.37 -0.94
C LEU A 416 22.33 7.47 -1.67
N LEU A 417 22.06 6.26 -1.17
CA LEU A 417 21.10 5.34 -1.79
C LEU A 417 19.70 5.95 -1.89
N VAL A 418 19.20 6.55 -0.80
CA VAL A 418 17.89 7.24 -0.78
C VAL A 418 17.84 8.35 -1.83
N TYR A 419 18.90 9.15 -1.91
CA TYR A 419 18.99 10.24 -2.86
C TYR A 419 19.11 9.75 -4.31
N LEU A 420 19.83 8.65 -4.58
CA LEU A 420 19.87 8.01 -5.90
C LEU A 420 18.49 7.47 -6.31
N THR A 421 17.73 6.86 -5.40
CA THR A 421 16.34 6.45 -5.66
C THR A 421 15.47 7.65 -6.04
N HIS A 422 15.65 8.79 -5.36
CA HIS A 422 14.98 10.04 -5.70
C HIS A 422 15.37 10.57 -7.09
N LEU A 423 16.64 10.50 -7.48
CA LEU A 423 17.06 10.88 -8.83
C LEU A 423 16.44 9.96 -9.90
N ILE A 424 16.41 8.65 -9.66
CA ILE A 424 15.73 7.69 -10.55
C ILE A 424 14.25 8.05 -10.72
N PHE A 425 13.58 8.45 -9.64
CA PHE A 425 12.21 8.94 -9.68
C PHE A 425 12.05 10.18 -10.58
N LEU A 426 12.87 11.21 -10.37
CA LEU A 426 12.82 12.44 -11.18
C LEU A 426 13.16 12.20 -12.66
N ILE A 427 14.19 11.41 -12.93
CA ILE A 427 14.59 11.02 -14.30
C ILE A 427 13.44 10.28 -14.99
N SER A 428 12.77 9.37 -14.29
CA SER A 428 11.65 8.60 -14.84
C SER A 428 10.45 9.49 -15.16
N ILE A 429 10.12 10.45 -14.29
CA ILE A 429 9.05 11.43 -14.54
C ILE A 429 9.31 12.26 -15.81
N ILE A 430 10.56 12.68 -16.03
CA ILE A 430 10.95 13.49 -17.19
C ILE A 430 10.99 12.64 -18.46
N SER A 431 11.62 11.47 -18.40
CA SER A 431 11.87 10.59 -19.56
C SER A 431 10.56 10.05 -20.14
N PHE A 432 9.69 9.53 -19.26
CA PHE A 432 8.41 8.93 -19.63
C PHE A 432 7.25 9.93 -19.68
N GLU A 433 7.49 11.22 -19.43
CA GLU A 433 6.47 12.28 -19.38
C GLU A 433 5.30 11.98 -18.42
N LEU A 434 5.60 11.32 -17.30
CA LEU A 434 4.59 10.93 -16.30
C LEU A 434 3.85 12.13 -15.70
N HIS A 435 4.50 13.30 -15.73
CA HIS A 435 3.93 14.56 -15.26
C HIS A 435 2.69 15.04 -16.04
N LYS A 436 2.48 14.59 -17.28
CA LYS A 436 1.41 15.12 -18.17
C LYS A 436 -0.02 14.67 -17.84
N ASN A 437 -0.18 13.59 -17.07
CA ASN A 437 -1.48 12.92 -16.93
C ASN A 437 -1.94 12.64 -15.49
N ILE A 438 -1.23 13.11 -14.45
CA ILE A 438 -1.43 12.79 -13.02
C ILE A 438 -2.91 12.76 -12.57
N PHE A 439 -3.76 13.65 -13.10
CA PHE A 439 -5.18 13.77 -12.69
C PHE A 439 -6.20 13.30 -13.73
N ARG A 440 -5.75 12.83 -14.90
CA ARG A 440 -6.59 12.08 -15.82
C ARG A 440 -6.41 10.63 -15.43
N LEU A 441 -7.42 9.94 -14.91
CA LEU A 441 -7.34 8.50 -14.64
C LEU A 441 -7.21 7.74 -15.97
N GLY A 442 -6.01 7.73 -16.52
CA GLY A 442 -5.62 7.14 -17.78
C GLY A 442 -4.43 6.20 -17.59
N LEU A 443 -4.07 5.48 -18.64
CA LEU A 443 -2.99 4.49 -18.67
C LEU A 443 -1.68 4.96 -17.99
N ASN A 444 -1.20 6.16 -18.34
CA ASN A 444 0.05 6.70 -17.81
C ASN A 444 -0.02 7.04 -16.32
N THR A 445 -1.22 7.31 -15.81
CA THR A 445 -1.46 7.73 -14.43
C THR A 445 -1.37 6.55 -13.48
N PHE A 446 -1.92 5.41 -13.87
CA PHE A 446 -1.69 4.15 -13.15
C PHE A 446 -0.21 3.81 -13.10
N LEU A 447 0.50 3.89 -14.23
CA LEU A 447 1.94 3.64 -14.28
C LEU A 447 2.70 4.59 -13.34
N THR A 448 2.31 5.87 -13.30
CA THR A 448 2.91 6.89 -12.42
C THR A 448 2.69 6.55 -10.95
N PHE A 449 1.48 6.15 -10.57
CA PHE A 449 1.17 5.77 -9.19
C PHE A 449 1.86 4.48 -8.76
N PHE A 450 1.83 3.42 -9.57
CA PHE A 450 2.53 2.16 -9.26
C PHE A 450 4.04 2.38 -9.15
N PHE A 451 4.64 3.13 -10.07
CA PHE A 451 6.05 3.47 -9.99
C PHE A 451 6.37 4.36 -8.77
N GLY A 452 5.48 5.31 -8.45
CA GLY A 452 5.57 6.12 -7.23
C GLY A 452 5.52 5.27 -5.96
N CYS A 453 4.64 4.27 -5.90
CA CYS A 453 4.58 3.31 -4.81
C CYS A 453 5.89 2.51 -4.70
N LEU A 454 6.47 2.06 -5.81
CA LEU A 454 7.76 1.34 -5.81
C LEU A 454 8.90 2.21 -5.27
N ILE A 455 9.03 3.44 -5.77
CA ILE A 455 10.03 4.40 -5.29
C ILE A 455 9.85 4.69 -3.80
N SER A 456 8.61 4.90 -3.36
CA SER A 456 8.33 5.16 -1.95
C SER A 456 8.67 3.96 -1.09
N ALA A 457 8.31 2.75 -1.52
CA ALA A 457 8.60 1.52 -0.81
C ALA A 457 10.11 1.25 -0.69
N ILE A 458 10.90 1.55 -1.73
CA ILE A 458 12.36 1.46 -1.67
C ILE A 458 12.91 2.46 -0.63
N VAL A 459 12.47 3.71 -0.65
CA VAL A 459 12.91 4.72 0.34
C VAL A 459 12.52 4.31 1.76
N THR A 460 11.30 3.80 1.97
CA THR A 460 10.84 3.30 3.27
C THR A 460 11.63 2.07 3.72
N GLY A 461 11.93 1.12 2.81
CA GLY A 461 12.74 -0.06 3.13
C GLY A 461 14.18 0.30 3.48
N ILE A 462 14.78 1.29 2.81
CA ILE A 462 16.10 1.82 3.19
C ILE A 462 16.03 2.49 4.58
N ALA A 463 14.96 3.23 4.87
CA ALA A 463 14.74 3.83 6.20
C ALA A 463 14.56 2.76 7.29
N ALA A 464 13.82 1.69 7.01
CA ALA A 464 13.66 0.52 7.88
C ALA A 464 15.01 -0.12 8.21
N HIS A 465 15.84 -0.33 7.18
CA HIS A 465 17.16 -0.89 7.36
C HIS A 465 18.09 0.02 8.18
N GLN A 466 18.04 1.35 7.97
CA GLN A 466 18.80 2.31 8.77
C GLN A 466 18.44 2.20 10.25
N VAL A 467 17.14 2.21 10.59
CA VAL A 467 16.69 2.11 11.98
C VAL A 467 17.07 0.76 12.59
N TYR A 468 16.97 -0.33 11.82
CA TYR A 468 17.42 -1.65 12.27
C TYR A 468 18.90 -1.65 12.65
N LEU A 469 19.77 -1.07 11.81
CA LEU A 469 21.21 -0.98 12.07
C LEU A 469 21.51 -0.14 13.32
N GLU A 470 20.86 1.01 13.47
CA GLU A 470 21.00 1.87 14.66
C GLU A 470 20.58 1.14 15.93
N ARG A 471 19.40 0.51 15.93
CA ARG A 471 18.92 -0.31 17.06
C ARG A 471 19.87 -1.46 17.36
N GLN A 472 20.40 -2.13 16.33
CA GLN A 472 21.33 -3.25 16.50
C GLN A 472 22.65 -2.81 17.15
N ILE A 473 23.22 -1.67 16.74
CA ILE A 473 24.44 -1.12 17.33
C ILE A 473 24.18 -0.72 18.79
N GLN A 474 23.10 0.03 19.07
CA GLN A 474 22.76 0.44 20.44
C GLN A 474 22.53 -0.74 21.37
N SER A 475 21.89 -1.81 20.88
CA SER A 475 21.69 -3.04 21.66
C SER A 475 23.00 -3.79 21.91
N LYS A 476 23.92 -3.86 20.93
CA LYS A 476 25.27 -4.44 21.13
C LYS A 476 26.11 -3.64 22.11
N LEU A 477 26.08 -2.31 22.04
CA LEU A 477 26.78 -1.43 22.99
C LEU A 477 26.29 -1.64 24.42
N ARG A 478 24.96 -1.67 24.62
CA ARG A 478 24.37 -1.97 25.93
C ARG A 478 24.81 -3.34 26.46
N PHE A 479 24.72 -4.37 25.63
CA PHE A 479 25.16 -5.72 26.00
C PHE A 479 26.66 -5.78 26.33
N ALA A 480 27.51 -5.20 25.48
CA ALA A 480 28.96 -5.19 25.70
C ALA A 480 29.35 -4.46 26.99
N ASN A 481 28.72 -3.30 27.26
CA ASN A 481 28.96 -2.54 28.48
C ASN A 481 28.57 -3.32 29.73
N GLN A 482 27.50 -4.12 29.69
CA GLN A 482 27.14 -5.01 30.80
C GLN A 482 28.21 -6.08 31.05
N GLN A 483 28.82 -6.62 30.00
CA GLN A 483 29.91 -7.59 30.15
C GLN A 483 31.22 -6.98 30.65
N LEU A 484 31.40 -5.66 30.52
CA LEU A 484 32.56 -4.92 31.03
C LEU A 484 32.44 -4.53 32.51
N VAL A 485 31.24 -4.59 33.10
CA VAL A 485 31.04 -4.34 34.54
C VAL A 485 31.64 -5.53 35.31
N GLU A 486 32.70 -5.28 36.08
CA GLU A 486 33.48 -6.35 36.73
C GLU A 486 32.76 -6.99 37.91
N ASN A 487 32.05 -6.19 38.70
CA ASN A 487 31.28 -6.63 39.85
C ASN A 487 29.88 -6.07 39.74
N ASP A 488 28.88 -6.85 40.15
CA ASP A 488 27.53 -6.35 40.29
C ASP A 488 27.46 -5.47 41.56
N VAL A 489 27.78 -4.18 41.40
CA VAL A 489 27.85 -3.20 42.49
C VAL A 489 26.51 -3.12 43.25
N MET A 490 25.40 -3.34 42.55
CA MET A 490 24.07 -3.40 43.17
C MET A 490 23.89 -4.69 43.98
N ALA A 491 24.37 -5.84 43.49
CA ALA A 491 24.42 -7.08 44.28
C ALA A 491 25.24 -6.90 45.55
N GLU A 492 26.46 -6.34 45.47
CA GLU A 492 27.30 -6.11 46.66
C GLU A 492 26.59 -5.24 47.69
N PHE A 493 25.99 -4.14 47.24
CA PHE A 493 25.24 -3.24 48.12
C PHE A 493 24.05 -3.94 48.80
N PHE A 494 23.22 -4.66 48.02
CA PHE A 494 22.07 -5.35 48.58
C PHE A 494 22.48 -6.55 49.46
N LEU A 495 23.56 -7.26 49.13
CA LEU A 495 24.11 -8.33 49.95
C LEU A 495 24.61 -7.79 51.28
N SER A 496 25.27 -6.64 51.30
CA SER A 496 25.70 -6.01 52.55
C SER A 496 24.51 -5.76 53.49
N ASP A 497 23.38 -5.29 52.97
CA ASP A 497 22.17 -5.06 53.75
C ASP A 497 21.54 -6.38 54.23
N ILE A 498 21.48 -7.39 53.37
CA ILE A 498 20.98 -8.73 53.72
C ILE A 498 21.84 -9.38 54.80
N MET A 499 23.16 -9.33 54.68
CA MET A 499 24.10 -9.87 55.65
C MET A 499 23.86 -9.25 57.03
N ASN A 500 23.63 -7.94 57.09
CA ASN A 500 23.29 -7.25 58.33
C ASN A 500 21.94 -7.72 58.89
N ARG A 501 20.88 -7.78 58.07
CA ARG A 501 19.55 -8.25 58.49
C ARG A 501 19.55 -9.69 59.02
N ILE A 502 20.29 -10.59 58.37
CA ILE A 502 20.48 -11.97 58.85
C ILE A 502 21.26 -11.96 60.17
N SER A 503 22.30 -11.14 60.28
CA SER A 503 23.14 -11.05 61.48
C SER A 503 22.37 -10.54 62.71
N GLU A 504 21.29 -9.78 62.52
CA GLU A 504 20.44 -9.21 63.57
C GLU A 504 19.16 -10.03 63.84
N ASP A 505 18.86 -11.03 63.01
CA ASP A 505 17.59 -11.77 63.06
C ASP A 505 17.46 -12.60 64.35
N ILE A 506 16.51 -12.21 65.19
CA ILE A 506 16.23 -12.81 66.51
C ILE A 506 15.88 -14.30 66.39
N PHE A 507 15.13 -14.70 65.35
CA PHE A 507 14.74 -16.10 65.16
C PHE A 507 15.97 -16.96 64.86
N ILE A 508 16.85 -16.49 63.96
CA ILE A 508 18.05 -17.24 63.58
C ILE A 508 18.97 -17.41 64.81
N LYS A 509 19.17 -16.34 65.60
CA LYS A 509 19.94 -16.40 66.85
C LYS A 509 19.34 -17.37 67.86
N ASN A 510 18.03 -17.30 68.09
CA ASN A 510 17.33 -18.21 69.02
C ASN A 510 17.45 -19.67 68.56
N ALA A 511 17.17 -19.92 67.28
CA ALA A 511 17.24 -21.24 66.70
C ALA A 511 18.64 -21.84 66.81
N LEU A 512 19.71 -21.04 66.72
CA LEU A 512 21.08 -21.51 66.92
C LEU A 512 21.45 -21.79 68.38
N THR A 513 20.89 -21.01 69.32
CA THR A 513 21.17 -21.14 70.75
C THR A 513 20.61 -22.45 71.34
N ASP A 514 19.51 -22.98 70.80
CA ASP A 514 18.87 -24.21 71.29
C ASP A 514 19.40 -25.48 70.56
N PRO A 515 20.17 -26.37 71.22
CA PRO A 515 20.73 -27.56 70.57
C PRO A 515 19.68 -28.61 70.16
N LEU A 516 18.47 -28.57 70.73
CA LEU A 516 17.42 -29.55 70.50
C LEU A 516 16.51 -29.19 69.33
N GLN A 517 16.57 -27.95 68.84
CA GLN A 517 15.73 -27.46 67.75
C GLN A 517 16.37 -27.77 66.38
N SER A 518 15.56 -28.27 65.43
CA SER A 518 15.98 -28.42 64.04
C SER A 518 16.43 -27.06 63.49
N LYS A 519 17.54 -27.06 62.73
CA LYS A 519 18.12 -25.85 62.13
C LYS A 519 17.58 -25.58 60.72
N GLU A 520 16.88 -26.53 60.10
CA GLU A 520 16.23 -26.39 58.79
C GLU A 520 15.30 -25.15 58.65
N PRO A 521 14.57 -24.69 59.70
CA PRO A 521 13.80 -23.45 59.62
C PRO A 521 14.65 -22.20 59.34
N ILE A 522 15.93 -22.19 59.71
CA ILE A 522 16.86 -21.06 59.44
C ILE A 522 17.03 -20.90 57.93
N GLU A 523 17.31 -21.99 57.22
CA GLU A 523 17.46 -21.99 55.76
C GLU A 523 16.19 -21.45 55.09
N ARG A 524 15.03 -21.97 55.46
CA ARG A 524 13.74 -21.52 54.90
C ARG A 524 13.51 -20.03 55.14
N LYS A 525 13.90 -19.51 56.31
CA LYS A 525 13.74 -18.10 56.64
C LYS A 525 14.65 -17.22 55.79
N ILE A 526 15.93 -17.57 55.66
CA ILE A 526 16.88 -16.84 54.83
C ILE A 526 16.42 -16.82 53.37
N ARG A 527 16.09 -17.99 52.82
CA ARG A 527 15.67 -18.13 51.42
C ARG A 527 14.39 -17.35 51.10
N ARG A 528 13.40 -17.33 52.00
CA ARG A 528 12.08 -16.73 51.72
C ARG A 528 11.93 -15.27 52.14
N ILE A 529 12.68 -14.81 53.13
CA ILE A 529 12.49 -13.46 53.70
C ILE A 529 13.65 -12.54 53.33
N HIS A 530 14.87 -13.04 53.44
CA HIS A 530 16.07 -12.21 53.28
C HIS A 530 16.54 -12.18 51.83
N MET A 531 16.36 -13.27 51.08
CA MET A 531 16.85 -13.44 49.70
C MET A 531 15.72 -13.36 48.68
N THR A 532 15.16 -12.16 48.49
CA THR A 532 14.04 -11.90 47.56
C THR A 532 14.38 -10.83 46.51
N ASN A 533 13.56 -10.75 45.45
CA ASN A 533 13.61 -9.74 44.39
C ASN A 533 14.92 -9.78 43.58
N TYR A 534 15.90 -8.97 43.97
CA TYR A 534 17.15 -8.78 43.22
C TYR A 534 17.95 -10.07 43.07
N PHE A 535 17.95 -10.92 44.11
CA PHE A 535 18.77 -12.12 44.18
C PHE A 535 18.16 -13.34 43.50
N ASP A 536 17.02 -13.16 42.87
CA ASP A 536 16.32 -14.20 42.14
C ASP A 536 17.09 -14.69 40.90
N GLN A 537 18.06 -13.89 40.44
CA GLN A 537 19.02 -14.24 39.41
C GLN A 537 20.19 -15.08 39.92
N TYR A 538 20.19 -15.52 41.19
CA TYR A 538 21.25 -16.36 41.79
C TYR A 538 20.65 -17.65 42.35
N ALA A 539 21.31 -18.78 42.06
CA ALA A 539 21.09 -20.04 42.74
C ALA A 539 21.76 -19.99 44.11
N LEU A 540 20.95 -20.00 45.17
CA LEU A 540 21.40 -19.84 46.55
C LEU A 540 21.59 -21.20 47.26
N ARG A 541 22.79 -21.44 47.77
CA ARG A 541 23.11 -22.49 48.75
C ARG A 541 23.38 -21.84 50.11
N ILE A 542 22.76 -22.40 51.15
CA ILE A 542 22.87 -21.89 52.53
C ILE A 542 23.45 -23.01 53.38
N ARG A 543 24.53 -22.72 54.11
CA ARG A 543 25.07 -23.59 55.14
C ARG A 543 25.10 -22.85 56.47
N VAL A 544 24.89 -23.58 57.55
CA VAL A 544 24.88 -22.99 58.89
C VAL A 544 25.84 -23.79 59.75
N PHE A 545 26.78 -23.08 60.38
CA PHE A 545 27.86 -23.66 61.16
C PHE A 545 27.70 -23.31 62.64
N ASN A 546 27.91 -24.30 63.51
CA ASN A 546 27.99 -24.09 64.95
C ASN A 546 29.29 -23.31 65.33
N PRO A 547 29.49 -22.94 66.61
CA PRO A 547 30.72 -22.28 67.06
C PRO A 547 32.00 -23.11 66.84
N SER A 548 31.90 -24.43 66.77
CA SER A 548 33.01 -25.35 66.49
C SER A 548 33.36 -25.44 65.00
N GLY A 549 32.52 -24.91 64.11
CA GLY A 549 32.71 -24.92 62.67
C GLY A 549 32.10 -26.12 61.94
N ASP A 550 31.24 -26.92 62.58
CA ASP A 550 30.54 -28.05 61.96
C ASP A 550 29.19 -27.62 61.38
N ASN A 551 28.84 -28.14 60.19
CA ASN A 551 27.55 -27.89 59.53
C ASN A 551 26.40 -28.53 60.34
N VAL A 552 25.35 -27.76 60.62
CA VAL A 552 24.21 -28.19 61.44
C VAL A 552 22.91 -28.39 60.66
N LEU A 553 22.91 -28.20 59.32
CA LEU A 553 21.73 -28.41 58.47
C LEU A 553 21.62 -29.83 57.90
N GLN A 554 22.74 -30.47 57.53
CA GLN A 554 22.74 -31.78 56.87
C GLN A 554 23.65 -32.77 57.61
N ARG A 555 23.18 -34.00 57.84
CA ARG A 555 23.93 -35.04 58.57
C ARG A 555 25.03 -35.74 57.75
N ASN A 556 25.03 -35.56 56.42
CA ASN A 556 25.97 -36.23 55.50
C ASN A 556 26.96 -35.28 54.80
N ASP A 557 26.89 -33.97 55.05
CA ASP A 557 27.80 -32.96 54.45
C ASP A 557 28.92 -32.66 55.46
N GLU A 558 30.08 -33.33 55.33
CA GLU A 558 31.22 -33.26 56.27
C GLU A 558 32.08 -31.99 56.13
N GLU A 559 31.74 -31.07 55.21
CA GLU A 559 32.51 -29.84 54.99
C GLU A 559 32.53 -28.94 56.24
N LYS A 560 33.73 -28.53 56.68
CA LYS A 560 33.91 -27.62 57.81
C LYS A 560 34.03 -26.17 57.36
N LEU A 561 33.63 -25.24 58.23
CA LEU A 561 33.76 -23.80 57.98
C LEU A 561 35.21 -23.37 57.67
N GLN A 562 36.20 -24.05 58.26
CA GLN A 562 37.62 -23.77 58.00
C GLN A 562 38.01 -24.07 56.55
N ASP A 563 37.49 -25.16 55.97
CA ASP A 563 37.81 -25.55 54.59
C ASP A 563 37.23 -24.54 53.59
N LEU A 564 35.98 -24.10 53.80
CA LEU A 564 35.36 -23.04 53.00
C LEU A 564 36.12 -21.71 53.09
N ARG A 565 36.60 -21.34 54.28
CA ARG A 565 37.41 -20.12 54.44
C ARG A 565 38.73 -20.21 53.68
N VAL A 566 39.41 -21.36 53.71
CA VAL A 566 40.65 -21.57 52.93
C VAL A 566 40.39 -21.49 51.41
N ASN A 567 39.24 -22.01 50.97
CA ASN A 567 38.90 -22.05 49.54
C ASN A 567 38.48 -20.68 48.98
N TYR A 568 37.76 -19.86 49.75
CA TYR A 568 37.09 -18.65 49.26
C TYR A 568 37.56 -17.32 49.86
N VAL A 569 38.24 -17.32 51.02
CA VAL A 569 38.80 -16.08 51.61
C VAL A 569 40.20 -15.84 51.04
N LYS A 570 40.26 -15.42 49.77
CA LYS A 570 41.49 -15.07 49.05
C LYS A 570 41.53 -13.58 48.75
N SER A 571 42.73 -12.99 48.67
CA SER A 571 42.92 -11.58 48.32
C SER A 571 42.20 -11.20 47.03
N ASP A 572 42.19 -12.12 46.08
CA ASP A 572 41.70 -11.92 44.72
C ASP A 572 40.17 -11.92 44.64
N TYR A 573 39.47 -12.37 45.70
CA TYR A 573 38.01 -12.43 45.77
C TYR A 573 37.42 -11.34 46.68
N ILE A 574 38.23 -10.44 47.24
CA ILE A 574 37.75 -9.44 48.20
C ILE A 574 36.83 -8.43 47.50
N THR A 575 35.64 -8.22 48.08
CA THR A 575 34.73 -7.13 47.66
C THR A 575 34.92 -5.88 48.53
N SER A 576 34.19 -4.82 48.19
CA SER A 576 34.12 -3.61 49.03
C SER A 576 33.42 -3.84 50.39
N VAL A 577 32.69 -4.95 50.52
CA VAL A 577 31.90 -5.33 51.70
C VAL A 577 32.66 -6.37 52.52
N LYS A 578 32.76 -6.14 53.83
CA LYS A 578 33.46 -7.05 54.75
C LYS A 578 32.75 -8.40 54.81
N ASP A 579 33.53 -9.48 54.79
CA ASP A 579 33.07 -10.88 54.85
C ASP A 579 32.21 -11.31 53.64
N LEU A 580 32.22 -10.52 52.57
CA LEU A 580 31.66 -10.86 51.26
C LEU A 580 32.80 -11.01 50.24
N TYR A 581 32.78 -12.11 49.51
CA TYR A 581 33.79 -12.45 48.51
C TYR A 581 33.11 -12.73 47.17
N PHE A 582 33.76 -12.34 46.09
CA PHE A 582 33.27 -12.50 44.73
C PHE A 582 34.28 -13.33 43.93
N LEU A 583 33.82 -14.47 43.43
CA LEU A 583 34.55 -15.28 42.47
C LEU A 583 33.92 -15.10 41.10
N LYS A 584 34.70 -14.56 40.19
CA LYS A 584 34.28 -14.43 38.80
C LYS A 584 34.16 -15.80 38.14
N GLY A 585 33.06 -16.01 37.42
CA GLY A 585 32.85 -17.23 36.66
C GLY A 585 33.82 -17.34 35.47
N THR A 586 34.41 -18.52 35.27
CA THR A 586 35.28 -18.88 34.13
C THR A 586 34.74 -20.09 33.38
N GLU A 587 35.40 -20.54 32.29
CA GLU A 587 35.01 -21.79 31.57
C GLU A 587 35.04 -23.03 32.48
N GLU A 588 35.94 -23.08 33.47
CA GLU A 588 36.07 -24.21 34.40
C GLU A 588 35.16 -24.10 35.64
N ILE A 589 34.83 -22.88 36.08
CA ILE A 589 34.14 -22.60 37.35
C ILE A 589 32.63 -22.31 37.15
N GLY A 590 32.23 -21.90 35.94
CA GLY A 590 30.82 -21.61 35.64
C GLY A 590 30.45 -20.14 35.80
N SER A 591 29.37 -19.84 36.52
CA SER A 591 28.82 -18.48 36.64
C SER A 591 29.55 -17.63 37.70
N ASN A 592 29.24 -16.33 37.76
CA ASN A 592 29.74 -15.48 38.84
C ASN A 592 29.18 -15.95 40.19
N GLN A 593 30.02 -15.98 41.21
CA GLN A 593 29.66 -16.50 42.52
C GLN A 593 29.94 -15.46 43.60
N TYR A 594 28.99 -15.27 44.50
CA TYR A 594 29.21 -14.53 45.75
C TYR A 594 29.25 -15.49 46.93
N PHE A 595 30.19 -15.29 47.83
CA PHE A 595 30.35 -16.03 49.06
C PHE A 595 30.28 -15.08 50.24
N ALA A 596 29.24 -15.20 51.06
CA ALA A 596 29.06 -14.37 52.25
C ALA A 596 29.24 -15.20 53.52
N PHE A 597 30.11 -14.75 54.42
CA PHE A 597 30.31 -15.34 55.74
C PHE A 597 29.71 -14.43 56.80
N ILE A 598 28.57 -14.80 57.38
CA ILE A 598 27.80 -13.96 58.30
C ILE A 598 27.97 -14.49 59.73
N PRO A 599 28.88 -13.93 60.54
CA PRO A 599 29.05 -14.34 61.92
C PRO A 599 27.89 -13.83 62.79
N LEU A 600 27.36 -14.69 63.65
CA LEU A 600 26.22 -14.39 64.52
C LEU A 600 26.66 -14.26 65.98
N TYR A 601 26.26 -13.15 66.62
CA TYR A 601 26.54 -12.88 68.02
C TYR A 601 25.26 -12.55 68.80
N ARG A 602 25.25 -12.93 70.08
CA ARG A 602 24.26 -12.50 71.07
C ARG A 602 25.01 -12.11 72.34
N ASP A 603 24.85 -10.86 72.78
CA ASP A 603 25.51 -10.33 73.98
C ASP A 603 27.03 -10.64 74.00
N ASP A 604 27.70 -10.40 72.86
CA ASP A 604 29.11 -10.72 72.59
C ASP A 604 29.52 -12.21 72.58
N VAL A 605 28.57 -13.14 72.72
CA VAL A 605 28.81 -14.58 72.55
C VAL A 605 28.63 -14.99 71.10
N PHE A 606 29.65 -15.63 70.52
CA PHE A 606 29.61 -16.18 69.17
C PHE A 606 28.72 -17.43 69.11
N LEU A 607 27.67 -17.38 68.30
CA LEU A 607 26.67 -18.43 68.17
C LEU A 607 26.93 -19.37 66.98
N GLY A 608 27.68 -18.92 65.99
CA GLY A 608 27.92 -19.65 64.75
C GLY A 608 28.06 -18.73 63.54
N THR A 609 28.20 -19.32 62.35
CA THR A 609 28.29 -18.57 61.07
C THR A 609 27.26 -19.10 60.08
N VAL A 610 26.54 -18.19 59.44
CA VAL A 610 25.73 -18.50 58.25
C VAL A 610 26.61 -18.25 57.02
N PHE A 611 26.73 -19.25 56.17
CA PHE A 611 27.43 -19.16 54.89
C PHE A 611 26.41 -19.12 53.77
N LEU A 612 26.51 -18.12 52.90
CA LEU A 612 25.72 -18.02 51.67
C LEU A 612 26.65 -18.18 50.48
N GLU A 613 26.32 -19.12 49.61
CA GLU A 613 26.91 -19.26 48.28
C GLU A 613 25.83 -18.89 47.26
N LEU A 614 26.07 -17.85 46.49
CA LEU A 614 25.17 -17.38 45.44
C LEU A 614 25.83 -17.59 44.09
N ASN A 615 25.32 -18.53 43.31
CA ASN A 615 25.82 -18.80 41.97
C ASN A 615 24.89 -18.12 40.96
N GLN A 616 25.35 -17.10 40.25
CA GLN A 616 24.53 -16.36 39.29
C GLN A 616 23.95 -17.33 38.26
N ILE A 617 22.65 -17.30 38.04
CA ILE A 617 21.99 -18.13 37.02
C ILE A 617 22.40 -17.54 35.67
N ARG A 618 23.11 -18.33 34.85
CA ARG A 618 23.45 -17.88 33.49
C ARG A 618 22.18 -17.80 32.67
N VAL A 619 21.91 -16.63 32.12
CA VAL A 619 20.92 -16.44 31.06
C VAL A 619 21.47 -17.11 29.81
N LEU A 620 20.96 -18.29 29.49
CA LEU A 620 21.23 -18.92 28.21
C LEU A 620 20.61 -18.04 27.11
N PRO A 621 21.32 -17.82 25.99
CA PRO A 621 20.72 -17.14 24.85
C PRO A 621 19.49 -17.92 24.39
N GLY A 622 18.29 -17.33 24.46
CA GLY A 622 17.03 -17.93 23.99
C GLY A 622 16.27 -18.68 25.08
N SER A 623 16.28 -18.15 26.30
CA SER A 623 15.45 -18.67 27.38
C SER A 623 14.52 -17.55 27.87
N VAL A 624 13.21 -17.78 27.82
CA VAL A 624 12.15 -16.87 28.35
C VAL A 624 12.10 -16.93 29.88
N PHE A 625 12.70 -17.95 30.47
CA PHE A 625 12.70 -18.23 31.90
C PHE A 625 13.21 -17.08 32.79
N PRO A 626 14.33 -16.41 32.49
CA PRO A 626 14.77 -15.26 33.27
C PRO A 626 13.73 -14.13 33.27
N LYS A 627 12.97 -13.96 32.17
CA LYS A 627 11.96 -12.89 32.09
C LYS A 627 10.81 -13.13 33.07
N LEU A 628 10.25 -14.35 33.14
CA LEU A 628 9.16 -14.65 34.08
C LEU A 628 9.54 -14.44 35.55
N LEU A 629 10.82 -14.62 35.89
CA LEU A 629 11.33 -14.51 37.25
C LEU A 629 11.93 -13.15 37.62
N MET A 630 12.09 -12.26 36.65
CA MET A 630 12.71 -10.94 36.81
C MET A 630 11.67 -9.83 36.82
N ASP A 631 11.91 -8.83 37.68
CA ASP A 631 11.14 -7.59 37.74
C ASP A 631 11.39 -6.72 36.49
N GLN A 632 10.36 -6.00 36.05
CA GLN A 632 10.37 -5.12 34.87
C GLN A 632 11.57 -4.14 34.85
N ASN A 633 12.00 -3.65 36.01
CA ASN A 633 13.11 -2.69 36.10
C ASN A 633 14.47 -3.29 35.68
N TYR A 634 14.62 -4.62 35.76
CA TYR A 634 15.84 -5.33 35.37
C TYR A 634 15.75 -5.96 33.98
N GLN A 635 14.54 -6.36 33.55
CA GLN A 635 14.31 -6.85 32.18
C GLN A 635 14.75 -5.83 31.11
N ALA A 636 14.55 -4.53 31.34
CA ALA A 636 14.96 -3.47 30.40
C ALA A 636 16.48 -3.47 30.09
N SER A 637 17.28 -4.13 30.92
CA SER A 637 18.72 -4.29 30.73
C SER A 637 19.07 -5.53 29.89
N LEU A 638 18.25 -6.59 29.87
CA LEU A 638 18.48 -7.83 29.12
C LEU A 638 17.70 -7.80 27.80
N ASN A 639 18.28 -7.20 26.77
CA ASN A 639 17.65 -7.13 25.44
C ASN A 639 17.50 -8.52 24.78
N ASP A 640 16.41 -8.68 24.02
CA ASP A 640 15.90 -9.85 23.27
C ASP A 640 16.83 -10.55 22.26
N ARG A 641 18.12 -10.20 22.17
CA ARG A 641 19.00 -10.74 21.13
C ARG A 641 20.14 -11.56 21.71
N ASN A 642 20.12 -12.84 21.38
CA ASN A 642 21.20 -13.80 21.55
C ASN A 642 22.40 -13.37 20.69
N TYR A 643 23.27 -12.54 21.25
CA TYR A 643 24.52 -12.19 20.60
C TYR A 643 25.58 -13.24 20.90
N ASP A 644 26.31 -13.62 19.87
CA ASP A 644 27.61 -14.25 20.05
C ASP A 644 28.55 -13.17 20.62
N PHE A 645 29.43 -13.49 21.56
CA PHE A 645 30.40 -12.51 22.04
C PHE A 645 31.71 -13.14 22.49
N ALA A 646 32.75 -12.32 22.63
CA ALA A 646 34.02 -12.74 23.18
C ALA A 646 34.65 -11.63 24.01
N ILE A 647 35.44 -12.02 25.01
CA ILE A 647 36.16 -11.13 25.90
C ILE A 647 37.65 -11.37 25.72
N TYR A 648 38.39 -10.30 25.45
CA TYR A 648 39.84 -10.27 25.38
C TYR A 648 40.38 -9.45 26.54
N GLN A 649 41.48 -9.91 27.14
CA GLN A 649 42.22 -9.19 28.18
C GLN A 649 43.71 -9.26 27.84
N ASP A 650 44.41 -8.12 27.87
CA ASP A 650 45.82 -8.00 27.45
C ASP A 650 46.11 -8.55 26.03
N GLY A 651 45.09 -8.52 25.17
CA GLY A 651 45.19 -9.07 23.82
C GLY A 651 45.11 -10.59 23.74
N GLU A 652 44.73 -11.31 24.81
CA GLU A 652 44.44 -12.76 24.77
C GLU A 652 42.94 -13.02 24.93
N LEU A 653 42.42 -14.03 24.20
CA LEU A 653 41.02 -14.43 24.32
C LEU A 653 40.81 -15.15 25.65
N GLN A 654 40.04 -14.54 26.54
CA GLN A 654 39.67 -15.13 27.83
C GLN A 654 38.53 -16.13 27.64
N TYR A 655 37.48 -15.73 26.91
CA TYR A 655 36.26 -16.52 26.76
C TYR A 655 35.45 -16.07 25.53
N GLY A 656 34.70 -16.99 24.93
CA GLY A 656 33.78 -16.72 23.81
C GLY A 656 32.51 -17.57 23.86
N VAL A 657 31.39 -16.96 23.46
CA VAL A 657 30.05 -17.54 23.42
C VAL A 657 29.49 -17.46 22.02
N GLY A 658 28.82 -18.53 21.61
CA GLY A 658 28.06 -18.61 20.37
C GLY A 658 28.74 -19.46 19.31
N VAL A 659 28.26 -19.32 18.07
CA VAL A 659 28.69 -20.16 16.93
C VAL A 659 29.98 -19.61 16.31
N PHE A 660 30.23 -18.31 16.45
CA PHE A 660 31.39 -17.66 15.86
C PHE A 660 32.72 -18.07 16.53
N ASN A 661 33.71 -18.46 15.72
CA ASN A 661 35.05 -18.80 16.23
C ASN A 661 35.94 -17.55 16.40
N TYR A 662 35.99 -17.05 17.63
CA TYR A 662 36.80 -15.89 18.02
C TYR A 662 38.31 -16.16 18.10
N ARG A 663 38.74 -17.43 18.14
CA ARG A 663 40.17 -17.80 18.13
C ARG A 663 40.81 -17.66 16.74
N ALA A 664 40.02 -17.42 15.70
CA ALA A 664 40.54 -17.25 14.34
C ALA A 664 41.39 -15.98 14.22
N SER A 665 42.59 -16.11 13.66
CA SER A 665 43.57 -15.02 13.44
C SER A 665 42.99 -13.81 12.69
N ASP A 666 42.00 -14.04 11.84
CA ASP A 666 41.33 -12.98 11.07
C ASP A 666 40.67 -11.91 11.94
N LEU A 667 40.04 -12.29 13.07
CA LEU A 667 39.36 -11.34 13.95
C LEU A 667 40.34 -10.71 14.94
N TYR A 668 41.29 -11.52 15.43
CA TYR A 668 42.37 -11.08 16.31
C TYR A 668 43.11 -9.85 15.76
N ASN A 669 43.52 -9.91 14.49
CA ASN A 669 44.20 -8.81 13.81
C ASN A 669 43.33 -7.55 13.63
N SER A 670 42.03 -7.63 13.91
CA SER A 670 41.10 -6.51 13.80
C SER A 670 40.87 -5.81 15.15
N LEU A 671 41.44 -6.30 16.25
CA LEU A 671 41.38 -5.65 17.57
C LEU A 671 42.02 -4.26 17.58
N GLU A 672 43.02 -4.01 16.73
CA GLU A 672 43.65 -2.69 16.58
C GLU A 672 42.87 -1.75 15.64
N ASN A 673 41.84 -2.26 14.96
CA ASN A 673 41.09 -1.46 13.99
C ASN A 673 40.06 -0.58 14.70
N ASN A 674 40.23 0.73 14.63
CA ASN A 674 39.32 1.70 15.25
C ASN A 674 37.85 1.53 14.79
N SER A 675 37.62 1.06 13.56
CA SER A 675 36.27 0.81 13.04
C SER A 675 35.52 -0.28 13.82
N LEU A 676 36.22 -1.20 14.48
CA LEU A 676 35.61 -2.22 15.35
C LEU A 676 34.85 -1.56 16.51
N PHE A 677 35.34 -0.44 17.04
CA PHE A 677 34.80 0.24 18.22
C PHE A 677 33.80 1.35 17.90
N THR A 678 33.71 1.79 16.64
CA THR A 678 32.79 2.86 16.23
C THR A 678 31.54 2.31 15.56
N THR A 679 31.70 1.72 14.38
CA THR A 679 30.59 1.23 13.55
C THR A 679 30.48 -0.29 13.59
N GLY A 680 31.54 -0.97 14.01
CA GLY A 680 31.74 -2.40 13.85
C GLY A 680 32.33 -2.78 12.49
N ILE A 681 32.71 -4.05 12.37
CA ILE A 681 33.30 -4.66 11.17
C ILE A 681 32.52 -5.89 10.74
N TYR A 682 32.50 -6.15 9.44
CA TYR A 682 31.83 -7.31 8.86
C TYR A 682 32.85 -8.40 8.50
N LYS A 683 32.74 -9.60 9.10
CA LYS A 683 33.56 -10.77 8.75
C LYS A 683 32.76 -12.07 8.81
N LYS A 684 33.01 -12.98 7.86
CA LYS A 684 32.39 -14.33 7.78
C LYS A 684 30.87 -14.36 8.02
N GLN A 685 30.13 -13.41 7.43
CA GLN A 685 28.67 -13.24 7.60
C GLN A 685 28.20 -12.75 8.99
N TYR A 686 29.11 -12.24 9.82
CA TYR A 686 28.81 -11.61 11.09
C TYR A 686 29.22 -10.14 11.09
N HIS A 687 28.50 -9.35 11.87
CA HIS A 687 28.87 -8.00 12.25
C HIS A 687 29.40 -7.99 13.68
N HIS A 688 30.66 -7.58 13.85
CA HIS A 688 31.37 -7.53 15.12
C HIS A 688 31.49 -6.09 15.60
N LEU A 689 31.12 -5.82 16.84
CA LEU A 689 31.29 -4.52 17.49
C LEU A 689 32.11 -4.72 18.76
N GLY A 690 33.24 -4.02 18.86
CA GLY A 690 34.07 -4.02 20.05
C GLY A 690 33.68 -2.89 20.98
N VAL A 691 33.74 -3.15 22.28
CA VAL A 691 33.74 -2.12 23.33
C VAL A 691 34.91 -2.41 24.25
N GLN A 692 35.65 -1.38 24.63
CA GLN A 692 36.86 -1.54 25.45
C GLN A 692 36.77 -0.71 26.74
N ASN A 693 37.35 -1.26 27.80
CA ASN A 693 37.72 -0.57 29.03
C ASN A 693 39.26 -0.66 29.22
N GLU A 694 39.84 -0.08 30.27
CA GLU A 694 41.30 -0.01 30.49
C GLU A 694 42.02 -1.37 30.43
N GLU A 695 41.36 -2.47 30.81
CA GLU A 695 41.96 -3.82 30.85
C GLU A 695 41.35 -4.83 29.85
N LYS A 696 40.14 -4.57 29.32
CA LYS A 696 39.33 -5.59 28.63
C LYS A 696 38.67 -5.08 27.36
N VAL A 697 38.56 -5.94 26.35
CA VAL A 697 37.82 -5.71 25.10
C VAL A 697 36.73 -6.76 24.95
N VAL A 698 35.47 -6.33 24.90
CA VAL A 698 34.32 -7.18 24.61
C VAL A 698 33.93 -7.00 23.15
N ILE A 699 34.00 -8.07 22.36
CA ILE A 699 33.50 -8.11 20.99
C ILE A 699 32.13 -8.77 20.98
N VAL A 700 31.11 -8.05 20.53
CA VAL A 700 29.76 -8.56 20.37
C VAL A 700 29.45 -8.75 18.88
N SER A 701 29.08 -9.97 18.53
CA SER A 701 28.83 -10.39 17.15
C SER A 701 27.37 -10.77 16.95
N SER A 702 26.88 -10.51 15.74
CA SER A 702 25.59 -11.04 15.31
C SER A 702 25.67 -11.41 13.84
N PRO A 703 24.83 -12.34 13.37
CA PRO A 703 24.64 -12.56 11.94
C PRO A 703 24.31 -11.24 11.23
N ILE A 704 24.80 -11.10 10.00
CA ILE A 704 24.46 -9.97 9.13
C ILE A 704 23.00 -10.09 8.73
N TYR A 705 22.29 -8.96 8.76
CA TYR A 705 20.94 -8.89 8.26
C TYR A 705 20.93 -9.20 6.75
N SER A 706 20.25 -10.29 6.39
CA SER A 706 20.22 -10.74 5.01
C SER A 706 19.56 -9.71 4.09
N VAL A 707 20.12 -9.54 2.90
CA VAL A 707 19.54 -8.69 1.84
C VAL A 707 18.12 -9.12 1.49
N TYR A 708 17.79 -10.41 1.67
CA TYR A 708 16.44 -10.94 1.47
C TYR A 708 15.38 -10.24 2.33
N TYR A 709 15.70 -9.93 3.59
CA TYR A 709 14.74 -9.24 4.46
C TYR A 709 14.58 -7.76 4.10
N ILE A 710 15.65 -7.09 3.64
CA ILE A 710 15.54 -5.72 3.12
C ILE A 710 14.59 -5.70 1.90
N LEU A 711 14.74 -6.66 0.99
CA LEU A 711 13.83 -6.80 -0.15
C LEU A 711 12.41 -7.10 0.31
N ALA A 712 12.24 -7.91 1.36
CA ALA A 712 10.93 -8.25 1.90
C ALA A 712 10.23 -7.04 2.53
N ASP A 713 10.96 -6.20 3.26
CA ASP A 713 10.43 -4.93 3.78
C ASP A 713 9.98 -4.02 2.63
N ILE A 714 10.80 -3.87 1.59
CA ILE A 714 10.42 -3.12 0.37
C ILE A 714 9.15 -3.73 -0.26
N SER A 715 9.08 -5.05 -0.36
CA SER A 715 7.94 -5.75 -0.95
C SER A 715 6.66 -5.56 -0.13
N LEU A 716 6.76 -5.62 1.21
CA LEU A 716 5.68 -5.34 2.15
C LEU A 716 5.15 -3.92 1.97
N PHE A 717 6.02 -2.90 2.02
CA PHE A 717 5.61 -1.52 1.84
C PHE A 717 5.02 -1.27 0.46
N PHE A 718 5.57 -1.90 -0.58
CA PHE A 718 5.04 -1.77 -1.93
C PHE A 718 3.62 -2.32 -2.05
N LEU A 719 3.37 -3.53 -1.52
CA LEU A 719 2.04 -4.13 -1.51
C LEU A 719 1.05 -3.24 -0.74
N PHE A 720 1.45 -2.78 0.45
CA PHE A 720 0.64 -1.91 1.29
C PHE A 720 0.31 -0.57 0.61
N TYR A 721 1.30 0.08 -0.02
CA TYR A 721 1.09 1.31 -0.77
C TYR A 721 0.22 1.12 -2.00
N ILE A 722 0.32 -0.01 -2.70
CA ILE A 722 -0.59 -0.34 -3.80
C ILE A 722 -2.02 -0.46 -3.28
N LEU A 723 -2.22 -1.22 -2.20
CA LEU A 723 -3.54 -1.44 -1.61
C LEU A 723 -4.19 -0.10 -1.21
N LEU A 724 -3.46 0.75 -0.48
CA LEU A 724 -3.95 2.06 -0.06
C LEU A 724 -4.18 3.02 -1.23
N THR A 725 -3.34 2.96 -2.27
CA THR A 725 -3.53 3.77 -3.48
C THR A 725 -4.78 3.34 -4.23
N LEU A 726 -5.01 2.05 -4.40
CA LEU A 726 -6.22 1.51 -5.03
C LEU A 726 -7.47 1.86 -4.21
N LEU A 727 -7.41 1.72 -2.89
CA LEU A 727 -8.49 2.14 -1.98
C LEU A 727 -8.77 3.65 -2.12
N SER A 728 -7.74 4.47 -2.18
CA SER A 728 -7.87 5.93 -2.39
C SER A 728 -8.52 6.26 -3.74
N MET A 729 -8.18 5.51 -4.81
CA MET A 729 -8.84 5.66 -6.12
C MET A 729 -10.31 5.25 -6.09
N VAL A 730 -10.65 4.16 -5.39
CA VAL A 730 -12.05 3.71 -5.22
C VAL A 730 -12.86 4.74 -4.43
N ILE A 731 -12.32 5.24 -3.30
CA ILE A 731 -12.96 6.29 -2.51
C ILE A 731 -13.17 7.55 -3.35
N TYR A 732 -12.15 7.99 -4.09
CA TYR A 732 -12.27 9.12 -5.01
C TYR A 732 -13.34 8.89 -6.10
N ALA A 733 -13.44 7.66 -6.61
CA ALA A 733 -14.44 7.30 -7.61
C ALA A 733 -15.87 7.31 -7.05
N LEU A 734 -16.05 6.82 -5.81
CA LEU A 734 -17.33 6.86 -5.09
C LEU A 734 -17.76 8.30 -4.78
N LEU A 735 -16.83 9.13 -4.27
CA LEU A 735 -17.10 10.53 -3.92
C LEU A 735 -17.47 11.40 -5.14
N LYS A 736 -16.84 11.17 -6.30
CA LYS A 736 -17.18 11.89 -7.55
C LYS A 736 -18.34 11.27 -8.33
N GLY A 737 -18.78 10.08 -7.98
CA GLY A 737 -19.77 9.30 -8.73
C GLY A 737 -19.18 8.63 -9.97
N LEU A 738 -19.44 7.33 -10.13
CA LEU A 738 -18.90 6.48 -11.21
C LEU A 738 -19.22 7.01 -12.63
N LYS A 739 -20.35 7.72 -12.78
CA LYS A 739 -20.80 8.27 -14.07
C LYS A 739 -19.90 9.38 -14.63
N ASN A 740 -19.09 10.02 -13.77
CA ASN A 740 -18.21 11.12 -14.18
C ASN A 740 -16.85 10.64 -14.74
N PHE A 741 -16.62 9.32 -14.77
CA PHE A 741 -15.36 8.74 -15.24
C PHE A 741 -15.49 8.18 -16.66
N ASN A 742 -14.97 8.92 -17.62
CA ASN A 742 -14.83 8.45 -18.99
C ASN A 742 -13.44 7.84 -19.21
N PHE A 743 -13.31 6.56 -18.85
CA PHE A 743 -12.10 5.79 -19.17
C PHE A 743 -12.06 5.47 -20.66
N ASN A 744 -10.93 5.77 -21.31
CA ASN A 744 -10.68 5.27 -22.66
C ASN A 744 -10.51 3.74 -22.64
N TYR A 745 -10.73 3.10 -23.79
CA TYR A 745 -10.68 1.63 -23.88
C TYR A 745 -9.34 1.05 -23.41
N ALA A 746 -8.22 1.70 -23.75
CA ALA A 746 -6.88 1.31 -23.31
C ALA A 746 -6.72 1.28 -21.78
N THR A 747 -7.28 2.27 -21.09
CA THR A 747 -7.22 2.36 -19.62
C THR A 747 -8.11 1.30 -18.98
N LYS A 748 -9.31 1.07 -19.52
CA LYS A 748 -10.19 -0.03 -19.03
C LYS A 748 -9.49 -1.37 -19.18
N LEU A 749 -8.92 -1.64 -20.35
CA LEU A 749 -8.21 -2.88 -20.63
C LEU A 749 -7.01 -3.08 -19.68
N GLN A 750 -6.21 -2.02 -19.45
CA GLN A 750 -5.09 -2.11 -18.52
C GLN A 750 -5.55 -2.32 -17.07
N MET A 751 -6.62 -1.65 -16.63
CA MET A 751 -7.19 -1.89 -15.30
C MET A 751 -7.63 -3.34 -15.16
N TYR A 752 -8.31 -3.90 -16.17
CA TYR A 752 -8.73 -5.30 -16.15
C TYR A 752 -7.53 -6.25 -16.08
N LEU A 753 -6.49 -6.03 -16.89
CA LEU A 753 -5.27 -6.85 -16.84
C LEU A 753 -4.60 -6.76 -15.47
N ASN A 754 -4.37 -5.55 -14.95
CA ASN A 754 -3.68 -5.36 -13.67
C ASN A 754 -4.47 -5.97 -12.50
N PHE A 755 -5.79 -5.80 -12.45
CA PHE A 755 -6.62 -6.41 -11.41
C PHE A 755 -6.74 -7.92 -11.57
N ALA A 756 -6.80 -8.43 -12.81
CA ALA A 756 -6.86 -9.86 -13.09
C ALA A 756 -5.58 -10.60 -12.67
N PHE A 757 -4.43 -9.93 -12.62
CA PHE A 757 -3.20 -10.52 -12.07
C PHE A 757 -3.03 -10.23 -10.57
N PHE A 758 -3.33 -9.02 -10.10
CA PHE A 758 -3.08 -8.64 -8.71
C PHE A 758 -3.85 -9.49 -7.69
N PHE A 759 -5.18 -9.59 -7.83
CA PHE A 759 -6.00 -10.27 -6.83
C PHE A 759 -5.78 -11.79 -6.79
N PRO A 760 -5.73 -12.52 -7.92
CA PRO A 760 -5.47 -13.96 -7.88
C PRO A 760 -4.10 -14.30 -7.29
N ILE A 761 -3.04 -13.55 -7.65
CA ILE A 761 -1.71 -13.80 -7.10
C ILE A 761 -1.72 -13.51 -5.58
N LEU A 762 -2.42 -12.47 -5.13
CA LEU A 762 -2.56 -12.16 -3.69
C LEU A 762 -3.28 -13.29 -2.95
N ILE A 763 -4.38 -13.80 -3.51
CA ILE A 763 -5.15 -14.92 -2.94
C ILE A 763 -4.30 -16.19 -2.90
N ILE A 764 -3.60 -16.53 -3.99
CA ILE A 764 -2.68 -17.68 -4.04
C ILE A 764 -1.57 -17.54 -3.00
N SER A 765 -1.00 -16.34 -2.85
CA SER A 765 0.03 -16.05 -1.85
C SER A 765 -0.48 -16.28 -0.42
N ALA A 766 -1.71 -15.82 -0.12
CA ALA A 766 -2.34 -16.04 1.18
C ALA A 766 -2.66 -17.52 1.44
N ILE A 767 -3.11 -18.27 0.42
CA ILE A 767 -3.37 -19.72 0.55
C ILE A 767 -2.05 -20.47 0.81
N ILE A 768 -1.00 -20.18 0.03
CA ILE A 768 0.32 -20.80 0.22
C ILE A 768 0.87 -20.48 1.61
N LEU A 769 0.73 -19.24 2.07
CA LEU A 769 1.14 -18.84 3.42
C LEU A 769 0.39 -19.65 4.49
N GLY A 770 -0.93 -19.80 4.36
CA GLY A 770 -1.72 -20.62 5.28
C GLY A 770 -1.32 -22.10 5.28
N LEU A 771 -1.08 -22.68 4.09
CA LEU A 771 -0.62 -24.07 3.96
C LEU A 771 0.78 -24.27 4.58
N LEU A 772 1.72 -23.36 4.31
CA LEU A 772 3.06 -23.43 4.86
C LEU A 772 3.05 -23.20 6.37
N ALA A 773 2.32 -22.20 6.88
CA ALA A 773 2.20 -21.95 8.32
C ALA A 773 1.70 -23.19 9.06
N ASN A 774 0.65 -23.86 8.54
CA ASN A 774 0.17 -25.12 9.10
C ASN A 774 1.24 -26.22 9.03
N SER A 775 1.94 -26.35 7.90
CA SER A 775 3.02 -27.33 7.75
C SER A 775 4.19 -27.09 8.72
N TYR A 776 4.52 -25.84 9.02
CA TYR A 776 5.56 -25.47 9.98
C TYR A 776 5.11 -25.71 11.41
N GLN A 777 3.86 -25.42 11.74
CA GLN A 777 3.28 -25.74 13.03
C GLN A 777 3.34 -27.26 13.30
N ASP A 778 2.99 -28.08 12.30
CA ASP A 778 3.12 -29.55 12.39
C ASP A 778 4.58 -30.01 12.57
N GLU A 779 5.52 -29.34 11.91
CA GLU A 779 6.95 -29.63 12.04
C GLU A 779 7.48 -29.27 13.44
N LEU A 780 7.09 -28.10 13.98
CA LEU A 780 7.42 -27.71 15.36
C LEU A 780 6.84 -28.72 16.36
N HIS A 781 5.59 -29.15 16.18
CA HIS A 781 5.00 -30.19 17.04
C HIS A 781 5.81 -31.49 17.01
N ARG A 782 6.27 -31.93 15.82
CA ARG A 782 7.16 -33.10 15.70
C ARG A 782 8.49 -32.87 16.43
N GLN A 783 9.09 -31.70 16.33
CA GLN A 783 10.34 -31.36 17.01
C GLN A 783 10.16 -31.37 18.54
N TYR A 784 9.06 -30.83 19.06
CA TYR A 784 8.75 -30.87 20.49
C TYR A 784 8.61 -32.31 20.99
N PHE A 785 7.91 -33.17 20.24
CA PHE A 785 7.81 -34.58 20.59
C PHE A 785 9.14 -35.33 20.53
N GLN A 786 10.00 -35.03 19.56
CA GLN A 786 11.35 -35.61 19.49
C GLN A 786 12.21 -35.21 20.69
N LYS A 787 12.26 -33.91 21.02
CA LYS A 787 12.97 -33.40 22.21
C LYS A 787 12.45 -34.08 23.48
N ALA A 788 11.12 -34.19 23.62
CA ALA A 788 10.52 -34.82 24.78
C ALA A 788 10.80 -36.32 24.89
N THR A 789 10.82 -37.03 23.76
CA THR A 789 11.16 -38.45 23.73
C THR A 789 12.61 -38.68 24.14
N LEU A 790 13.56 -37.86 23.64
CA LEU A 790 14.97 -37.94 24.03
C LEU A 790 15.15 -37.76 25.54
N VAL A 791 14.45 -36.79 26.14
CA VAL A 791 14.49 -36.53 27.58
C VAL A 791 13.89 -37.70 28.36
N LYS A 792 12.73 -38.18 27.93
CA LYS A 792 12.04 -39.32 28.53
C LYS A 792 12.90 -40.57 28.51
N ASP A 793 13.56 -40.87 27.40
CA ASP A 793 14.39 -42.08 27.28
C ASP A 793 15.64 -42.01 28.19
N ASN A 794 16.28 -40.85 28.31
CA ASN A 794 17.40 -40.64 29.24
C ASN A 794 16.95 -40.74 30.71
N LEU A 795 15.86 -40.06 31.09
CA LEU A 795 15.34 -40.10 32.46
C LEU A 795 14.80 -41.49 32.83
N SER A 796 14.18 -42.22 31.89
CA SER A 796 13.73 -43.60 32.12
C SER A 796 14.90 -44.53 32.44
N ALA A 797 16.01 -44.43 31.69
CA ALA A 797 17.21 -45.23 31.95
C ALA A 797 17.85 -44.93 33.31
N MET A 798 17.69 -43.70 33.80
CA MET A 798 18.16 -43.29 35.12
C MET A 798 17.26 -43.76 36.26
N MET A 799 15.94 -43.60 36.11
CA MET A 799 14.97 -44.01 37.12
C MET A 799 15.02 -45.52 37.36
N GLU A 800 15.37 -46.30 36.33
CA GLU A 800 15.66 -47.73 36.48
C GLU A 800 16.88 -47.99 37.38
N LYS A 801 17.94 -47.19 37.26
CA LYS A 801 19.12 -47.26 38.15
C LYS A 801 18.82 -46.80 39.58
N GLN A 802 18.01 -45.76 39.74
CA GLN A 802 17.58 -45.27 41.06
C GLN A 802 16.69 -46.29 41.79
N SER A 803 15.78 -46.94 41.05
CA SER A 803 14.92 -48.02 41.60
C SER A 803 15.73 -49.22 42.10
N ALA A 804 16.98 -49.38 41.63
CA ALA A 804 17.94 -50.36 42.13
C ALA A 804 18.74 -49.89 43.36
N GLY A 805 18.46 -48.70 43.91
CA GLY A 805 19.09 -48.15 45.12
C GLY A 805 20.45 -47.48 44.90
N VAL A 806 20.78 -47.08 43.67
CA VAL A 806 22.14 -46.65 43.26
C VAL A 806 22.32 -45.12 43.22
N VAL A 807 21.25 -44.31 43.26
CA VAL A 807 21.29 -42.86 42.99
C VAL A 807 20.52 -42.08 44.05
N ASP A 808 21.12 -41.06 44.67
CA ASP A 808 20.47 -40.18 45.66
C ASP A 808 19.54 -39.15 45.00
N ARG A 809 18.65 -38.52 45.75
CA ARG A 809 17.73 -37.49 45.26
C ARG A 809 18.47 -36.26 44.73
N ASP A 810 19.60 -35.92 45.34
CA ASP A 810 20.44 -34.79 44.93
C ASP A 810 21.15 -35.09 43.61
N ASP A 811 21.64 -36.32 43.40
CA ASP A 811 22.21 -36.76 42.13
C ASP A 811 21.17 -36.73 40.99
N PHE A 812 19.93 -37.13 41.28
CA PHE A 812 18.84 -37.08 40.30
C PHE A 812 18.47 -35.64 39.94
N PHE A 813 18.51 -34.71 40.90
CA PHE A 813 18.32 -33.29 40.64
C PHE A 813 19.44 -32.71 39.77
N GLU A 814 20.70 -33.03 40.07
CA GLU A 814 21.86 -32.57 39.30
C GLU A 814 21.79 -33.03 37.85
N GLU A 815 21.40 -34.28 37.61
CA GLU A 815 21.32 -34.81 36.25
C GLU A 815 20.12 -34.26 35.46
N VAL A 816 18.97 -34.01 36.10
CA VAL A 816 17.86 -33.28 35.46
C VAL A 816 18.32 -31.90 35.01
N ASN A 817 19.13 -31.20 35.82
CA ASN A 817 19.71 -29.91 35.45
C ASN A 817 20.75 -30.04 34.32
N ASN A 818 21.61 -31.05 34.35
CA ASN A 818 22.59 -31.31 33.28
C ASN A 818 21.89 -31.58 31.95
N LEU A 819 20.83 -32.39 31.97
CA LEU A 819 20.06 -32.73 30.79
C LEU A 819 19.29 -31.52 30.25
N ALA A 820 18.65 -30.76 31.14
CA ALA A 820 18.01 -29.48 30.80
C ALA A 820 19.00 -28.51 30.15
N GLY A 821 20.19 -28.34 30.73
CA GLY A 821 21.24 -27.48 30.20
C GLY A 821 21.81 -27.95 28.85
N THR A 822 22.03 -29.26 28.69
CA THR A 822 22.57 -29.84 27.45
C THR A 822 21.57 -29.80 26.31
N ALA A 823 20.29 -30.07 26.59
CA ALA A 823 19.21 -30.03 25.61
C ALA A 823 18.64 -28.62 25.39
N ASN A 824 19.05 -27.64 26.19
CA ASN A 824 18.54 -26.27 26.22
C ASN A 824 17.00 -26.23 26.33
N ILE A 825 16.46 -26.97 27.31
CA ILE A 825 15.03 -27.03 27.61
C ILE A 825 14.82 -27.02 29.11
N GLU A 826 13.58 -26.80 29.52
CA GLU A 826 13.17 -26.96 30.90
C GLU A 826 12.45 -28.29 31.12
N ILE A 827 12.63 -28.85 32.32
CA ILE A 827 12.13 -30.18 32.65
C ILE A 827 11.49 -30.11 34.03
N ASN A 828 10.22 -30.51 34.10
CA ASN A 828 9.51 -30.74 35.34
C ASN A 828 9.15 -32.23 35.42
N VAL A 829 9.43 -32.86 36.56
CA VAL A 829 9.12 -34.26 36.83
C VAL A 829 8.09 -34.30 37.94
N PHE A 830 6.94 -34.92 37.65
CA PHE A 830 5.82 -35.12 38.56
C PHE A 830 5.68 -36.60 38.90
N ASP A 831 5.08 -36.89 40.05
CA ASP A 831 4.66 -38.24 40.40
C ASP A 831 3.38 -38.65 39.66
N ASN A 832 2.91 -39.87 39.91
CA ASN A 832 1.68 -40.40 39.32
C ASN A 832 0.39 -39.69 39.78
N SER A 833 0.45 -38.92 40.87
CA SER A 833 -0.64 -38.08 41.39
C SER A 833 -0.64 -36.68 40.79
N GLY A 834 0.38 -36.34 40.00
CA GLY A 834 0.57 -35.03 39.41
C GLY A 834 1.18 -34.00 40.34
N TYR A 835 1.86 -34.42 41.43
CA TYR A 835 2.61 -33.54 42.31
C TYR A 835 4.07 -33.42 41.87
N LEU A 836 4.64 -32.22 41.91
CA LEU A 836 6.00 -31.95 41.47
C LEU A 836 7.03 -32.64 42.37
N LEU A 837 7.84 -33.52 41.77
CA LEU A 837 8.99 -34.17 42.40
C LEU A 837 10.25 -33.31 42.29
N ILE A 838 10.56 -32.90 41.06
CA ILE A 838 11.78 -32.17 40.68
C ILE A 838 11.45 -31.22 39.53
N SER A 839 12.11 -30.06 39.52
CA SER A 839 12.12 -29.14 38.39
C SER A 839 13.54 -28.67 38.14
N SER A 840 13.93 -28.53 36.88
CA SER A 840 15.15 -27.80 36.52
C SER A 840 15.06 -26.31 36.87
N GLN A 841 13.87 -25.83 37.24
CA GLN A 841 13.57 -24.45 37.57
C GLN A 841 12.63 -24.30 38.79
N PRO A 842 13.13 -24.59 40.01
CA PRO A 842 12.31 -24.59 41.23
C PRO A 842 11.70 -23.22 41.57
N ASN A 843 12.34 -22.13 41.17
CA ASN A 843 11.92 -20.76 41.50
C ASN A 843 10.54 -20.39 40.96
N ILE A 844 10.11 -20.97 39.82
CA ILE A 844 8.76 -20.77 39.27
C ILE A 844 7.69 -21.25 40.27
N PHE A 845 7.96 -22.38 40.93
CA PHE A 845 7.03 -23.00 41.88
C PHE A 845 7.16 -22.39 43.29
N ASP A 846 8.38 -22.06 43.71
CA ASP A 846 8.64 -21.52 45.05
C ASP A 846 8.09 -20.10 45.22
N LYS A 847 8.15 -19.29 44.16
CA LYS A 847 7.51 -17.97 44.08
C LYS A 847 6.03 -18.02 43.66
N ARG A 848 5.48 -19.23 43.51
CA ARG A 848 4.04 -19.44 43.25
C ARG A 848 3.54 -18.75 41.99
N ILE A 849 4.39 -18.66 40.96
CA ILE A 849 3.93 -18.27 39.63
C ILE A 849 2.95 -19.34 39.13
N VAL A 850 3.31 -20.60 39.37
CA VAL A 850 2.45 -21.78 39.20
C VAL A 850 2.49 -22.64 40.47
N THR A 851 1.49 -23.50 40.63
CA THR A 851 1.45 -24.46 41.75
C THR A 851 2.32 -25.68 41.46
N ARG A 852 2.59 -26.48 42.50
CA ARG A 852 3.29 -27.78 42.37
C ARG A 852 2.41 -28.90 41.78
N ARG A 853 1.28 -28.54 41.17
CA ARG A 853 0.35 -29.47 40.50
C ARG A 853 0.53 -29.38 38.99
N ILE A 854 0.46 -30.52 38.33
CA ILE A 854 0.48 -30.63 36.87
C ILE A 854 -0.82 -30.10 36.26
N ASN A 855 -0.80 -29.75 34.97
CA ASN A 855 -2.02 -29.46 34.23
C ASN A 855 -3.02 -30.64 34.30
N PRO A 856 -4.29 -30.42 34.67
CA PRO A 856 -5.27 -31.51 34.85
C PRO A 856 -5.59 -32.26 33.56
N ARG A 857 -5.47 -31.62 32.39
CA ARG A 857 -5.63 -32.29 31.09
C ARG A 857 -4.51 -33.30 30.85
N ALA A 858 -3.30 -33.06 31.37
CA ALA A 858 -2.20 -34.02 31.25
C ALA A 858 -2.46 -35.31 32.03
N ILE A 859 -3.09 -35.23 33.22
CA ILE A 859 -3.48 -36.42 34.00
C ILE A 859 -4.54 -37.23 33.25
N SER A 860 -5.56 -36.57 32.72
CA SER A 860 -6.58 -37.24 31.90
C SER A 860 -5.96 -37.99 30.71
N GLU A 861 -5.08 -37.34 29.95
CA GLU A 861 -4.43 -37.95 28.78
C GLU A 861 -3.46 -39.09 29.13
N LEU A 862 -2.58 -38.89 30.11
CA LEU A 862 -1.49 -39.82 30.39
C LEU A 862 -1.85 -40.94 31.36
N VAL A 863 -2.65 -40.63 32.38
CA VAL A 863 -3.00 -41.58 33.45
C VAL A 863 -4.29 -42.32 33.10
N GLU A 864 -5.34 -41.61 32.68
CA GLU A 864 -6.66 -42.21 32.45
C GLU A 864 -6.82 -42.78 31.05
N PHE A 865 -6.50 -42.02 30.00
CA PHE A 865 -6.51 -42.50 28.61
C PHE A 865 -5.26 -43.33 28.26
N GLN A 866 -4.26 -43.36 29.15
CA GLN A 866 -3.00 -44.10 28.99
C GLN A 866 -2.19 -43.74 27.75
N ASN A 867 -2.34 -42.52 27.23
CA ASN A 867 -1.47 -42.02 26.17
C ASN A 867 -0.03 -41.92 26.70
N ASN A 868 0.96 -42.18 25.83
CA ASN A 868 2.37 -42.11 26.25
C ASN A 868 2.89 -40.67 26.31
N LEU A 869 2.30 -39.79 25.51
CA LEU A 869 2.71 -38.41 25.37
C LEU A 869 1.57 -37.55 24.79
N THR A 870 1.49 -36.29 25.21
CA THR A 870 0.50 -35.30 24.74
C THR A 870 1.12 -33.91 24.66
N LEU A 871 0.59 -33.04 23.78
CA LEU A 871 0.96 -31.63 23.67
C LEU A 871 -0.22 -30.78 24.13
N LEU A 872 0.01 -29.91 25.11
CA LEU A 872 -1.01 -29.00 25.63
C LEU A 872 -0.57 -27.55 25.43
N GLU A 873 -1.55 -26.67 25.21
CA GLU A 873 -1.35 -25.22 25.25
C GLU A 873 -1.62 -24.74 26.67
N GLU A 874 -0.72 -23.92 27.20
CA GLU A 874 -0.72 -23.43 28.57
C GLU A 874 -0.55 -21.92 28.60
N ASN A 875 -1.00 -21.33 29.71
CA ASN A 875 -0.89 -19.90 29.93
C ASN A 875 -0.39 -19.61 31.35
N ILE A 876 0.54 -18.66 31.45
CA ILE A 876 0.96 -18.02 32.71
C ILE A 876 0.78 -16.51 32.54
N GLY A 877 -0.29 -15.96 33.11
CA GLY A 877 -0.61 -14.55 32.98
C GLY A 877 -0.93 -14.19 31.52
N GLN A 878 -0.07 -13.41 30.87
CA GLN A 878 -0.20 -13.11 29.43
C GLN A 878 0.68 -13.98 28.53
N LEU A 879 1.55 -14.82 29.10
CA LEU A 879 2.43 -15.70 28.32
C LEU A 879 1.68 -16.97 27.92
N ASN A 880 1.56 -17.20 26.61
CA ASN A 880 1.07 -18.48 26.07
C ASN A 880 2.26 -19.33 25.64
N TYR A 881 2.22 -20.62 25.97
CA TYR A 881 3.27 -21.55 25.56
C TYR A 881 2.70 -22.95 25.35
N LYS A 882 3.49 -23.83 24.75
CA LYS A 882 3.14 -25.25 24.59
C LYS A 882 3.98 -26.09 25.51
N ALA A 883 3.39 -27.10 26.15
CA ALA A 883 4.09 -28.05 26.98
C ALA A 883 3.85 -29.47 26.46
N VAL A 884 4.93 -30.23 26.30
CA VAL A 884 4.82 -31.68 26.04
C VAL A 884 4.87 -32.41 27.36
N TYR A 885 3.86 -33.25 27.58
CA TYR A 885 3.77 -34.15 28.72
C TYR A 885 4.04 -35.57 28.29
N SER A 886 4.86 -36.33 29.03
CA SER A 886 5.14 -37.73 28.73
C SER A 886 5.23 -38.58 29.98
N ALA A 887 4.62 -39.77 29.95
CA ALA A 887 4.67 -40.72 31.06
C ALA A 887 5.93 -41.60 30.95
N ILE A 888 6.69 -41.67 32.04
CA ILE A 888 7.72 -42.69 32.27
C ILE A 888 7.02 -43.89 32.92
N ARG A 889 7.06 -45.03 32.24
CA ARG A 889 6.47 -46.28 32.73
C ARG A 889 7.57 -47.19 33.28
N SER A 890 7.20 -48.01 34.25
CA SER A 890 8.04 -49.08 34.79
C SER A 890 8.45 -50.07 33.69
N SER A 891 9.50 -50.86 33.95
CA SER A 891 10.00 -51.90 33.03
C SER A 891 8.95 -52.97 32.68
N ASP A 892 7.91 -53.13 33.50
CA ASP A 892 6.74 -53.98 33.24
C ASP A 892 5.71 -53.34 32.28
N GLY A 893 5.87 -52.06 31.96
CA GLY A 893 5.00 -51.24 31.11
C GLY A 893 3.64 -50.88 31.74
N GLN A 894 3.32 -51.37 32.94
CA GLN A 894 1.96 -51.27 33.52
C GLN A 894 1.78 -50.05 34.42
N SER A 895 2.79 -49.70 35.21
CA SER A 895 2.71 -48.59 36.16
C SER A 895 3.45 -47.35 35.67
N ILE A 896 2.86 -46.16 35.89
CA ILE A 896 3.54 -44.87 35.65
C ILE A 896 4.42 -44.59 36.86
N GLN A 897 5.72 -44.48 36.64
CA GLN A 897 6.69 -44.12 37.67
C GLN A 897 6.75 -42.60 37.86
N ALA A 898 6.71 -41.85 36.76
CA ALA A 898 6.72 -40.39 36.78
C ALA A 898 6.11 -39.82 35.49
N ILE A 899 5.75 -38.54 35.53
CA ILE A 899 5.30 -37.77 34.38
C ILE A 899 6.28 -36.62 34.17
N ILE A 900 6.83 -36.50 32.97
CA ILE A 900 7.69 -35.38 32.58
C ILE A 900 6.84 -34.32 31.88
N SER A 901 7.10 -33.06 32.18
CA SER A 901 6.62 -31.90 31.43
C SER A 901 7.80 -31.10 30.91
N ILE A 902 7.74 -30.74 29.63
CA ILE A 902 8.75 -29.92 28.95
C ILE A 902 8.03 -28.72 28.35
N PRO A 903 8.08 -27.56 29.02
CA PRO A 903 7.51 -26.32 28.50
C PRO A 903 8.40 -25.72 27.41
N PHE A 904 7.77 -25.28 26.33
CA PHE A 904 8.38 -24.56 25.20
C PHE A 904 7.90 -23.11 25.21
N PHE A 905 8.48 -22.30 26.09
CA PHE A 905 8.09 -20.90 26.28
C PHE A 905 8.27 -20.02 25.03
N GLU A 906 9.14 -20.41 24.09
CA GLU A 906 9.38 -19.70 22.83
C GLU A 906 8.50 -20.17 21.66
N SER A 907 7.55 -21.07 21.91
CA SER A 907 6.79 -21.72 20.84
C SER A 907 6.00 -20.77 19.94
N GLU A 908 5.53 -19.64 20.47
CA GLU A 908 4.87 -18.59 19.68
C GLU A 908 5.90 -17.77 18.87
N SER A 909 6.99 -17.34 19.49
CA SER A 909 8.04 -16.57 18.82
C SER A 909 8.80 -17.36 17.75
N GLU A 910 9.06 -18.65 17.98
CA GLU A 910 9.67 -19.54 16.97
C GLU A 910 8.77 -19.68 15.75
N LEU A 911 7.46 -19.84 15.97
CA LEU A 911 6.46 -19.89 14.89
C LEU A 911 6.39 -18.58 14.12
N ASP A 912 6.39 -17.44 14.81
CA ASP A 912 6.36 -16.11 14.20
C ASP A 912 7.57 -15.85 13.29
N VAL A 913 8.77 -16.24 13.72
CA VAL A 913 9.98 -16.13 12.90
C VAL A 913 9.88 -16.98 11.63
N LEU A 914 9.42 -18.23 11.75
CA LEU A 914 9.21 -19.12 10.60
C LEU A 914 8.15 -18.56 9.63
N ILE A 915 7.03 -18.05 10.15
CA ILE A 915 5.98 -17.41 9.34
C ILE A 915 6.55 -16.19 8.61
N ALA A 916 7.33 -15.35 9.29
CA ALA A 916 7.94 -14.17 8.68
C ALA A 916 8.92 -14.51 7.57
N ASP A 917 9.71 -15.59 7.71
CA ASP A 917 10.63 -16.09 6.68
C ASP A 917 9.91 -16.56 5.42
N VAL A 918 8.81 -17.29 5.59
CA VAL A 918 7.96 -17.72 4.47
C VAL A 918 7.32 -16.52 3.80
N LEU A 919 6.73 -15.63 4.59
CA LEU A 919 6.03 -14.45 4.12
C LEU A 919 6.99 -13.53 3.35
N SER A 920 8.22 -13.36 3.83
CA SER A 920 9.32 -12.66 3.15
C SER A 920 9.55 -13.19 1.72
N ASN A 921 9.71 -14.51 1.58
CA ASN A 921 9.94 -15.14 0.28
C ASN A 921 8.74 -14.99 -0.67
N ILE A 922 7.53 -15.21 -0.15
CA ILE A 922 6.29 -15.08 -0.93
C ILE A 922 6.10 -13.65 -1.42
N LEU A 923 6.29 -12.64 -0.56
CA LEU A 923 6.14 -11.24 -0.94
C LEU A 923 7.18 -10.82 -1.98
N ASN A 924 8.44 -11.25 -1.83
CA ASN A 924 9.48 -10.95 -2.81
C ASN A 924 9.14 -11.53 -4.19
N ILE A 925 8.70 -12.79 -4.26
CA ILE A 925 8.25 -13.43 -5.50
C ILE A 925 7.02 -12.71 -6.06
N PHE A 926 6.04 -12.37 -5.20
CA PHE A 926 4.85 -11.63 -5.59
C PHE A 926 5.20 -10.32 -6.29
N VAL A 927 6.07 -9.50 -5.68
CA VAL A 927 6.44 -8.18 -6.21
C VAL A 927 7.21 -8.31 -7.52
N LEU A 928 8.13 -9.27 -7.62
CA LEU A 928 8.86 -9.56 -8.86
C LEU A 928 7.88 -9.91 -10.00
N VAL A 929 6.98 -10.86 -9.75
CA VAL A 929 5.99 -11.32 -10.73
C VAL A 929 5.03 -10.18 -11.09
N PHE A 930 4.59 -9.39 -10.11
CA PHE A 930 3.69 -8.26 -10.33
C PHE A 930 4.34 -7.16 -11.19
N ILE A 931 5.62 -6.83 -10.98
CA ILE A 931 6.35 -5.87 -11.81
C ILE A 931 6.46 -6.36 -13.25
N ILE A 932 6.76 -7.65 -13.45
CA ILE A 932 6.80 -8.27 -14.79
C ILE A 932 5.43 -8.15 -15.46
N PHE A 933 4.35 -8.52 -14.76
CA PHE A 933 2.99 -8.40 -15.30
C PHE A 933 2.59 -6.96 -15.58
N LEU A 934 3.01 -5.99 -14.76
CA LEU A 934 2.72 -4.57 -14.99
C LEU A 934 3.38 -4.08 -16.29
N PHE A 935 4.61 -4.52 -16.57
CA PHE A 935 5.30 -4.22 -17.83
C PHE A 935 4.59 -4.91 -19.01
N VAL A 936 4.37 -6.22 -18.94
CA VAL A 936 3.68 -7.00 -19.99
C VAL A 936 2.29 -6.41 -20.29
N SER A 937 1.50 -6.13 -19.26
CA SER A 937 0.17 -5.51 -19.36
C SER A 937 0.19 -4.16 -20.08
N TYR A 938 1.20 -3.32 -19.82
CA TYR A 938 1.38 -2.05 -20.52
C TYR A 938 1.62 -2.24 -22.02
N PHE A 939 2.52 -3.15 -22.41
CA PHE A 939 2.79 -3.44 -23.82
C PHE A 939 1.59 -4.06 -24.53
N VAL A 940 0.92 -5.03 -23.89
CA VAL A 940 -0.28 -5.69 -24.42
C VAL A 940 -1.40 -4.67 -24.64
N SER A 941 -1.67 -3.82 -23.65
CA SER A 941 -2.71 -2.78 -23.77
C SER A 941 -2.41 -1.81 -24.92
N LYS A 942 -1.15 -1.36 -25.05
CA LYS A 942 -0.74 -0.45 -26.13
C LYS A 942 -0.85 -1.10 -27.51
N ASN A 943 -0.40 -2.36 -27.64
CA ASN A 943 -0.43 -3.09 -28.90
C ASN A 943 -1.86 -3.43 -29.34
N LEU A 944 -2.75 -3.78 -28.39
CA LEU A 944 -4.16 -4.06 -28.68
C LEU A 944 -4.95 -2.81 -29.05
N THR A 945 -4.63 -1.64 -28.47
CA THR A 945 -5.40 -0.42 -28.71
C THR A 945 -4.93 0.44 -29.88
N PHE A 946 -3.70 0.25 -30.34
CA PHE A 946 -3.16 0.98 -31.50
C PHE A 946 -3.97 0.76 -32.80
N PRO A 947 -4.34 -0.47 -33.20
CA PRO A 947 -5.07 -0.70 -34.45
C PRO A 947 -6.45 -0.05 -34.46
N PHE A 948 -7.17 -0.10 -33.33
CA PHE A 948 -8.48 0.58 -33.20
C PHE A 948 -8.36 2.09 -33.35
N LYS A 949 -7.29 2.68 -32.80
CA LYS A 949 -7.05 4.13 -32.95
C LYS A 949 -6.76 4.48 -34.41
N LEU A 950 -5.94 3.68 -35.09
CA LEU A 950 -5.63 3.86 -36.51
C LEU A 950 -6.88 3.72 -37.40
N LEU A 951 -7.69 2.69 -37.16
CA LEU A 951 -8.96 2.48 -37.87
C LEU A 951 -9.93 3.63 -37.64
N THR A 952 -10.08 4.09 -36.40
CA THR A 952 -10.93 5.26 -36.08
C THR A 952 -10.44 6.52 -36.78
N GLN A 953 -9.13 6.72 -36.90
CA GLN A 953 -8.55 7.87 -37.60
C GLN A 953 -8.80 7.80 -39.11
N LYS A 954 -8.60 6.62 -39.73
CA LYS A 954 -8.85 6.43 -41.16
C LYS A 954 -10.33 6.56 -41.51
N LEU A 955 -11.23 6.00 -40.70
CA LEU A 955 -12.68 6.19 -40.83
C LEU A 955 -13.11 7.67 -40.75
N LYS A 956 -12.48 8.47 -39.88
CA LYS A 956 -12.76 9.91 -39.78
C LYS A 956 -12.25 10.72 -40.97
N ALA A 957 -11.24 10.22 -41.66
CA ALA A 957 -10.63 10.88 -42.81
C ALA A 957 -11.23 10.41 -44.15
N THR A 958 -12.13 9.41 -44.14
CA THR A 958 -12.80 8.90 -45.34
C THR A 958 -13.73 9.97 -45.95
N ASP A 959 -13.60 10.25 -47.24
CA ASP A 959 -14.43 11.19 -48.02
C ASP A 959 -14.90 10.59 -49.37
N LEU A 960 -15.48 11.40 -50.26
CA LEU A 960 -15.99 10.96 -51.57
C LEU A 960 -14.95 11.06 -52.71
N GLU A 961 -13.79 11.65 -52.44
CA GLU A 961 -12.80 11.99 -53.45
C GLU A 961 -11.65 10.98 -53.45
N ASN A 962 -10.95 10.80 -52.33
CA ASN A 962 -9.72 10.00 -52.26
C ASN A 962 -9.61 9.19 -50.95
N ASN A 963 -10.00 7.91 -51.00
CA ASN A 963 -9.87 7.00 -49.88
C ASN A 963 -8.71 6.01 -50.07
N GLU A 964 -7.83 5.91 -49.09
CA GLU A 964 -6.75 4.93 -49.10
C GLU A 964 -7.14 3.65 -48.34
N PRO A 965 -6.94 2.45 -48.95
CA PRO A 965 -7.14 1.19 -48.25
C PRO A 965 -6.11 1.02 -47.13
N MET A 966 -6.52 0.31 -46.08
CA MET A 966 -5.62 -0.03 -44.97
C MET A 966 -5.02 -1.41 -45.19
N PHE A 967 -3.71 -1.52 -45.02
CA PHE A 967 -3.01 -2.81 -45.04
C PHE A 967 -2.77 -3.32 -43.62
N TRP A 968 -3.19 -4.56 -43.36
CA TRP A 968 -2.92 -5.26 -42.10
C TRP A 968 -2.41 -6.68 -42.40
N PRO A 969 -1.20 -7.05 -41.95
CA PRO A 969 -0.55 -8.30 -42.35
C PRO A 969 -1.11 -9.55 -41.66
N SER A 970 -1.77 -9.40 -40.51
CA SER A 970 -2.28 -10.51 -39.70
C SER A 970 -3.71 -10.88 -40.09
N LYS A 971 -4.07 -12.17 -40.01
CA LYS A 971 -5.43 -12.68 -40.25
C LYS A 971 -6.21 -12.85 -38.94
N ASP A 972 -6.04 -11.91 -38.03
CA ASP A 972 -6.75 -11.84 -36.75
C ASP A 972 -8.07 -11.04 -36.89
N GLU A 973 -8.78 -10.84 -35.78
CA GLU A 973 -10.02 -10.06 -35.72
C GLU A 973 -9.81 -8.62 -36.20
N ILE A 974 -8.62 -8.07 -35.99
CA ILE A 974 -8.24 -6.75 -36.51
C ILE A 974 -8.13 -6.80 -38.04
N GLY A 975 -7.48 -7.82 -38.59
CA GLY A 975 -7.42 -8.06 -40.03
C GLY A 975 -8.80 -8.19 -40.67
N LEU A 976 -9.73 -8.89 -40.01
CA LEU A 976 -11.13 -8.99 -40.45
C LEU A 976 -11.79 -7.59 -40.50
N LEU A 977 -11.62 -6.80 -39.44
CA LEU A 977 -12.19 -5.45 -39.35
C LEU A 977 -11.62 -4.51 -40.42
N VAL A 978 -10.32 -4.62 -40.69
CA VAL A 978 -9.63 -3.88 -41.76
C VAL A 978 -10.16 -4.30 -43.13
N ASN A 979 -10.40 -5.59 -43.34
CA ASN A 979 -10.96 -6.09 -44.59
C ASN A 979 -12.40 -5.59 -44.81
N GLU A 980 -13.23 -5.55 -43.77
CA GLU A 980 -14.58 -4.97 -43.86
C GLU A 980 -14.56 -3.46 -44.13
N TYR A 981 -13.61 -2.73 -43.54
CA TYR A 981 -13.38 -1.32 -43.90
C TYR A 981 -13.00 -1.16 -45.37
N ASN A 982 -12.07 -1.98 -45.89
CA ASN A 982 -11.68 -1.94 -47.30
C ASN A 982 -12.86 -2.33 -48.22
N ASN A 983 -13.69 -3.30 -47.84
CA ASN A 983 -14.91 -3.67 -48.56
C ASN A 983 -15.92 -2.51 -48.61
N MET A 984 -16.05 -1.75 -47.53
CA MET A 984 -16.89 -0.56 -47.50
C MET A 984 -16.38 0.50 -48.47
N LEU A 985 -15.06 0.75 -48.51
CA LEU A 985 -14.44 1.68 -49.46
C LEU A 985 -14.73 1.27 -50.90
N TYR A 986 -14.58 -0.01 -51.23
CA TYR A 986 -14.90 -0.54 -52.55
C TYR A 986 -16.38 -0.31 -52.93
N LYS A 987 -17.31 -0.57 -51.99
CA LYS A 987 -18.73 -0.31 -52.22
C LYS A 987 -19.03 1.17 -52.43
N LEU A 988 -18.38 2.05 -51.67
CA LEU A 988 -18.53 3.51 -51.80
C LEU A 988 -18.09 3.99 -53.20
N GLU A 989 -16.94 3.51 -53.66
CA GLU A 989 -16.40 3.83 -54.98
C GLU A 989 -17.29 3.29 -56.11
N ALA A 990 -17.79 2.06 -55.97
CA ALA A 990 -18.77 1.48 -56.90
C ALA A 990 -20.07 2.31 -56.94
N SER A 991 -20.63 2.72 -55.80
CA SER A 991 -21.84 3.55 -55.75
C SER A 991 -21.64 4.94 -56.38
N LYS A 992 -20.48 5.57 -56.19
CA LYS A 992 -20.10 6.83 -56.86
C LYS A 992 -20.14 6.67 -58.38
N ASN A 993 -19.53 5.60 -58.90
CA ASN A 993 -19.48 5.33 -60.34
C ASN A 993 -20.88 5.08 -60.92
N VAL A 994 -21.74 4.37 -60.19
CA VAL A 994 -23.15 4.16 -60.58
C VAL A 994 -23.89 5.48 -60.63
N LEU A 995 -23.81 6.32 -59.60
CA LEU A 995 -24.46 7.64 -59.56
C LEU A 995 -24.04 8.53 -60.74
N ALA A 996 -22.74 8.62 -61.02
CA ALA A 996 -22.21 9.38 -62.15
C ALA A 996 -22.71 8.85 -63.51
N SER A 997 -22.94 7.53 -63.63
CA SER A 997 -23.53 6.94 -64.84
C SER A 997 -25.02 7.25 -64.97
N THR A 998 -25.77 7.27 -63.87
CA THR A 998 -27.20 7.57 -63.85
C THR A 998 -27.48 9.03 -64.21
N GLU A 999 -26.69 9.98 -63.69
CA GLU A 999 -26.79 11.40 -64.08
C GLU A 999 -26.57 11.59 -65.60
N LYS A 1000 -25.57 10.89 -66.16
CA LYS A 1000 -25.32 10.88 -67.61
C LYS A 1000 -26.51 10.32 -68.40
N GLU A 1001 -27.11 9.22 -67.94
CA GLU A 1001 -28.26 8.60 -68.60
C GLU A 1001 -29.48 9.53 -68.58
N THR A 1002 -29.75 10.22 -67.47
CA THR A 1002 -30.86 11.19 -67.39
C THR A 1002 -30.68 12.34 -68.38
N ALA A 1003 -29.48 12.92 -68.48
CA ALA A 1003 -29.18 13.97 -69.44
C ALA A 1003 -29.33 13.47 -70.90
N TRP A 1004 -28.91 12.23 -71.17
CA TRP A 1004 -29.06 11.59 -72.48
C TRP A 1004 -30.54 11.40 -72.87
N ARG A 1005 -31.38 10.97 -71.91
CA ARG A 1005 -32.81 10.73 -72.13
C ARG A 1005 -33.56 12.01 -72.48
N GLU A 1006 -33.27 13.13 -71.81
CA GLU A 1006 -33.89 14.42 -72.13
C GLU A 1006 -33.51 14.91 -73.53
N MET A 1007 -32.23 14.78 -73.89
CA MET A 1007 -31.75 15.21 -75.20
C MET A 1007 -32.32 14.38 -76.36
N ALA A 1008 -32.37 13.05 -76.21
CA ALA A 1008 -32.92 12.16 -77.23
C ALA A 1008 -34.39 12.49 -77.56
N LYS A 1009 -35.18 12.90 -76.55
CA LYS A 1009 -36.57 13.33 -76.72
C LYS A 1009 -36.68 14.59 -77.59
N GLN A 1010 -35.74 15.52 -77.43
CA GLN A 1010 -35.71 16.76 -78.19
C GLN A 1010 -35.30 16.55 -79.65
N VAL A 1011 -34.29 15.71 -79.89
CA VAL A 1011 -33.82 15.36 -81.26
C VAL A 1011 -34.90 14.64 -82.05
N ALA A 1012 -35.63 13.72 -81.41
CA ALA A 1012 -36.78 13.06 -82.04
C ALA A 1012 -37.86 14.07 -82.48
N HIS A 1013 -38.07 15.14 -81.70
CA HIS A 1013 -39.01 16.19 -82.03
C HIS A 1013 -38.53 17.04 -83.21
N GLU A 1014 -37.24 17.36 -83.27
CA GLU A 1014 -36.65 18.16 -84.34
C GLU A 1014 -36.52 17.40 -85.67
N ILE A 1015 -36.37 16.07 -85.67
CA ILE A 1015 -36.43 15.22 -86.89
C ILE A 1015 -37.87 15.11 -87.43
N LYS A 1016 -38.88 15.06 -86.56
CA LYS A 1016 -40.30 14.95 -86.98
C LYS A 1016 -40.78 16.19 -87.75
N ASN A 1017 -40.25 17.36 -87.40
CA ASN A 1017 -40.61 18.66 -87.98
C ASN A 1017 -40.35 18.77 -89.50
N PRO A 1018 -39.18 18.39 -90.06
CA PRO A 1018 -38.92 18.38 -91.50
C PRO A 1018 -39.53 17.17 -92.22
N LEU A 1019 -39.66 16.00 -91.56
CA LEU A 1019 -40.25 14.80 -92.18
C LEU A 1019 -41.72 14.95 -92.58
N THR A 1020 -42.50 15.66 -91.76
CA THR A 1020 -43.96 15.79 -91.97
C THR A 1020 -44.30 16.64 -93.21
N PRO A 1021 -43.71 17.85 -93.40
CA PRO A 1021 -43.87 18.64 -94.61
C PRO A 1021 -43.31 17.95 -95.85
N MET A 1022 -42.19 17.21 -95.74
CA MET A 1022 -41.65 16.45 -96.89
C MET A 1022 -42.64 15.41 -97.39
N LYS A 1023 -43.25 14.64 -96.47
CA LYS A 1023 -44.27 13.65 -96.83
C LYS A 1023 -45.48 14.31 -97.50
N LEU A 1024 -45.96 15.43 -96.97
CA LEU A 1024 -47.08 16.18 -97.57
C LEU A 1024 -46.71 16.74 -98.95
N THR A 1025 -45.48 17.21 -99.12
CA THR A 1025 -44.96 17.75 -100.40
C THR A 1025 -44.85 16.66 -101.47
N LEU A 1026 -44.39 15.46 -101.09
CA LEU A 1026 -44.38 14.27 -101.95
C LEU A 1026 -45.80 13.80 -102.32
N GLN A 1027 -46.71 13.75 -101.34
CA GLN A 1027 -48.11 13.41 -101.58
C GLN A 1027 -48.78 14.41 -102.52
N HIS A 1028 -48.46 15.69 -102.38
CA HIS A 1028 -48.93 16.76 -103.27
C HIS A 1028 -48.39 16.59 -104.70
N LEU A 1029 -47.10 16.27 -104.87
CA LEU A 1029 -46.51 15.95 -106.19
C LEU A 1029 -47.18 14.74 -106.84
N LEU A 1030 -47.38 13.65 -106.09
CA LEU A 1030 -48.07 12.45 -106.59
C LEU A 1030 -49.52 12.75 -107.03
N ARG A 1031 -50.22 13.61 -106.27
CA ARG A 1031 -51.56 14.07 -106.63
C ARG A 1031 -51.56 14.89 -107.92
N LEU A 1032 -50.62 15.84 -108.07
CA LEU A 1032 -50.49 16.63 -109.30
C LEU A 1032 -50.18 15.74 -110.51
N GLN A 1033 -49.48 14.62 -110.31
CA GLN A 1033 -49.13 13.67 -111.37
C GLN A 1033 -50.36 12.86 -111.81
N ALA A 1034 -51.13 12.36 -110.85
CA ALA A 1034 -52.37 11.64 -111.10
C ALA A 1034 -53.43 12.52 -111.79
N GLU A 1035 -53.43 13.82 -111.52
CA GLU A 1035 -54.31 14.80 -112.18
C GLU A 1035 -53.82 15.24 -113.57
N GLY A 1036 -52.68 14.74 -114.07
CA GLY A 1036 -52.13 15.07 -115.39
C GLY A 1036 -51.67 16.53 -115.54
N LYS A 1037 -51.39 17.24 -114.43
CA LYS A 1037 -51.10 18.69 -114.40
C LYS A 1037 -49.60 19.02 -114.31
N LEU A 1038 -48.74 18.08 -114.68
CA LEU A 1038 -47.28 18.14 -114.47
C LEU A 1038 -46.47 18.45 -115.73
N ASP A 1039 -47.07 19.10 -116.72
CA ASP A 1039 -46.43 19.49 -117.98
C ASP A 1039 -45.58 20.78 -117.88
N ASP A 1040 -45.60 21.45 -116.72
CA ASP A 1040 -44.80 22.66 -116.44
C ASP A 1040 -43.56 22.30 -115.59
N PRO A 1041 -42.33 22.41 -116.14
CA PRO A 1041 -41.09 22.12 -115.42
C PRO A 1041 -40.91 22.90 -114.11
N GLN A 1042 -41.53 24.09 -113.98
CA GLN A 1042 -41.41 24.90 -112.76
C GLN A 1042 -42.25 24.36 -111.59
N LYS A 1043 -43.36 23.65 -111.87
CA LYS A 1043 -44.21 23.04 -110.82
C LYS A 1043 -43.59 21.79 -110.18
N LEU A 1044 -42.60 21.19 -110.84
CA LEU A 1044 -41.82 20.05 -110.37
C LEU A 1044 -40.56 20.50 -109.62
N LYS A 1045 -39.87 21.53 -110.15
CA LYS A 1045 -38.61 22.05 -109.60
C LYS A 1045 -38.74 22.56 -108.16
N LYS A 1046 -39.72 23.41 -107.88
CA LYS A 1046 -39.85 24.09 -106.57
C LYS A 1046 -40.16 23.13 -105.40
N PRO A 1047 -41.08 22.15 -105.55
CA PRO A 1047 -41.30 21.13 -104.52
C PRO A 1047 -40.09 20.20 -104.31
N VAL A 1048 -39.38 19.82 -105.39
CA VAL A 1048 -38.16 18.99 -105.28
C VAL A 1048 -37.03 19.74 -104.58
N GLU A 1049 -36.81 21.02 -104.90
CA GLU A 1049 -35.85 21.87 -104.18
C GLU A 1049 -36.22 22.01 -102.69
N THR A 1050 -37.52 22.12 -102.39
CA THR A 1050 -38.01 22.15 -100.99
C THR A 1050 -37.70 20.83 -100.28
N LEU A 1051 -37.90 19.68 -100.93
CA LEU A 1051 -37.55 18.38 -100.35
C LEU A 1051 -36.06 18.23 -100.11
N ILE A 1052 -35.21 18.65 -101.06
CA ILE A 1052 -33.75 18.63 -100.91
C ILE A 1052 -33.33 19.47 -99.70
N THR A 1053 -33.86 20.69 -99.59
CA THR A 1053 -33.56 21.58 -98.45
C THR A 1053 -33.95 20.94 -97.11
N GLN A 1054 -35.09 20.25 -97.04
CA GLN A 1054 -35.54 19.55 -95.82
C GLN A 1054 -34.69 18.30 -95.51
N VAL A 1055 -34.15 17.62 -96.53
CA VAL A 1055 -33.18 16.53 -96.36
C VAL A 1055 -31.85 17.06 -95.83
N ASP A 1056 -31.36 18.18 -96.36
CA ASP A 1056 -30.15 18.83 -95.86
C ASP A 1056 -30.32 19.27 -94.40
N THR A 1057 -31.50 19.81 -94.05
CA THR A 1057 -31.83 20.17 -92.65
C THR A 1057 -31.80 18.95 -91.72
N LEU A 1058 -32.30 17.79 -92.18
CA LEU A 1058 -32.21 16.52 -91.42
C LEU A 1058 -30.78 16.03 -91.28
N SER A 1059 -29.98 16.18 -92.32
CA SER A 1059 -28.55 15.83 -92.32
C SER A 1059 -27.78 16.69 -91.30
N ASP A 1060 -28.10 17.98 -91.21
CA ASP A 1060 -27.49 18.90 -90.25
C ASP A 1060 -27.91 18.58 -88.80
N ILE A 1061 -29.18 18.24 -88.56
CA ILE A 1061 -29.64 17.78 -87.24
C ILE A 1061 -28.94 16.48 -86.84
N ALA A 1062 -28.84 15.51 -87.76
CA ALA A 1062 -28.17 14.23 -87.52
C ALA A 1062 -26.67 14.40 -87.26
N THR A 1063 -26.02 15.30 -88.00
CA THR A 1063 -24.59 15.63 -87.85
C THR A 1063 -24.34 16.35 -86.52
N SER A 1064 -25.20 17.30 -86.15
CA SER A 1064 -25.13 18.01 -84.87
C SER A 1064 -25.37 17.07 -83.69
N PHE A 1065 -26.33 16.15 -83.80
CA PHE A 1065 -26.61 15.13 -82.78
C PHE A 1065 -25.45 14.12 -82.65
N SER A 1066 -24.91 13.62 -83.76
CA SER A 1066 -23.73 12.74 -83.77
C SER A 1066 -22.50 13.41 -83.14
N THR A 1067 -22.31 14.71 -83.40
CA THR A 1067 -21.21 15.49 -82.82
C THR A 1067 -21.37 15.67 -81.31
N PHE A 1068 -22.58 15.87 -80.81
CA PHE A 1068 -22.84 15.92 -79.37
C PHE A 1068 -22.72 14.53 -78.71
N ALA A 1069 -23.24 13.48 -79.33
CA ALA A 1069 -23.16 12.11 -78.85
C ALA A 1069 -21.72 11.58 -78.78
N LYS A 1070 -20.84 12.08 -79.65
CA LYS A 1070 -19.41 11.78 -79.68
C LYS A 1070 -18.57 12.81 -78.93
N MET A 1071 -19.17 13.80 -78.27
CA MET A 1071 -18.42 14.85 -77.57
C MET A 1071 -17.63 14.18 -76.42
N PRO A 1072 -16.29 14.06 -76.53
CA PRO A 1072 -15.50 13.50 -75.45
C PRO A 1072 -15.59 14.44 -74.25
N LEU A 1073 -15.37 13.92 -73.03
CA LEU A 1073 -15.23 14.78 -71.86
C LEU A 1073 -14.16 15.83 -72.16
N PRO A 1074 -14.47 17.15 -72.04
CA PRO A 1074 -13.48 18.19 -72.33
C PRO A 1074 -12.24 17.94 -71.50
N LYS A 1075 -11.09 17.85 -72.17
CA LYS A 1075 -9.81 17.66 -71.50
C LYS A 1075 -9.36 19.02 -70.99
N ASN A 1076 -9.59 19.30 -69.72
CA ASN A 1076 -9.15 20.54 -69.11
C ASN A 1076 -7.65 20.41 -68.77
N GLU A 1077 -6.79 20.61 -69.76
CA GLU A 1077 -5.33 20.50 -69.67
C GLU A 1077 -4.69 21.89 -69.80
N GLN A 1078 -3.41 22.01 -69.46
CA GLN A 1078 -2.68 23.27 -69.61
C GLN A 1078 -2.36 23.50 -71.10
N MET A 1079 -2.90 24.56 -71.69
CA MET A 1079 -2.67 24.92 -73.10
C MET A 1079 -2.19 26.36 -73.24
N ASP A 1080 -1.37 26.66 -74.24
CA ASP A 1080 -1.00 28.03 -74.57
C ASP A 1080 -2.07 28.66 -75.48
N ILE A 1081 -2.85 29.60 -74.92
CA ILE A 1081 -3.94 30.24 -75.66
C ILE A 1081 -3.43 31.05 -76.86
N ARG A 1082 -2.19 31.55 -76.80
CA ARG A 1082 -1.58 32.28 -77.93
C ARG A 1082 -1.42 31.36 -79.13
N GLU A 1083 -0.96 30.12 -78.93
CA GLU A 1083 -0.79 29.15 -80.02
C GLU A 1083 -2.13 28.75 -80.62
N VAL A 1084 -3.16 28.51 -79.80
CA VAL A 1084 -4.50 28.16 -80.26
C VAL A 1084 -5.12 29.29 -81.11
N VAL A 1085 -4.97 30.55 -80.67
CA VAL A 1085 -5.44 31.73 -81.43
C VAL A 1085 -4.69 31.82 -82.76
N LYS A 1086 -3.36 31.79 -82.75
CA LYS A 1086 -2.54 31.86 -83.99
C LYS A 1086 -2.88 30.74 -84.96
N GLY A 1087 -2.93 29.49 -84.49
CA GLY A 1087 -3.25 28.33 -85.31
C GLY A 1087 -4.65 28.40 -85.91
N THR A 1088 -5.63 28.94 -85.18
CA THR A 1088 -6.99 29.13 -85.71
C THR A 1088 -7.02 30.23 -86.78
N LEU A 1089 -6.33 31.35 -86.57
CA LEU A 1089 -6.29 32.47 -87.53
C LEU A 1089 -5.63 32.08 -88.85
N GLU A 1090 -4.63 31.18 -88.83
CA GLU A 1090 -3.99 30.66 -90.05
C GLU A 1090 -4.97 29.98 -91.01
N LEU A 1091 -6.00 29.29 -90.48
CA LEU A 1091 -7.04 28.64 -91.29
C LEU A 1091 -7.86 29.64 -92.13
N PHE A 1092 -7.84 30.93 -91.77
CA PHE A 1092 -8.60 31.99 -92.43
C PHE A 1092 -7.74 32.92 -93.31
N LYS A 1093 -6.40 32.87 -93.22
CA LYS A 1093 -5.50 33.71 -94.04
C LYS A 1093 -5.67 33.50 -95.56
N ASN A 1094 -6.05 32.29 -95.99
CA ASN A 1094 -6.18 31.93 -97.41
C ASN A 1094 -7.62 31.99 -97.95
N ARG A 1095 -8.61 32.44 -97.16
CA ARG A 1095 -10.01 32.56 -97.60
C ARG A 1095 -10.30 33.99 -98.05
N GLU A 1096 -10.56 34.21 -99.34
CA GLU A 1096 -10.81 35.54 -99.96
C GLU A 1096 -12.06 36.31 -99.46
N ARG A 1097 -12.69 35.91 -98.35
CA ARG A 1097 -14.01 36.42 -97.91
C ARG A 1097 -13.98 37.48 -96.80
N GLY A 1098 -12.83 37.96 -96.32
CA GLY A 1098 -12.75 39.07 -95.37
C GLY A 1098 -11.34 39.50 -94.99
N MET A 1099 -11.20 40.69 -94.41
CA MET A 1099 -9.93 41.19 -93.86
C MET A 1099 -9.85 40.82 -92.37
N LEU A 1100 -8.87 40.01 -92.00
CA LEU A 1100 -8.65 39.54 -90.63
C LEU A 1100 -7.37 40.19 -90.10
N THR A 1101 -7.45 40.96 -89.03
CA THR A 1101 -6.28 41.53 -88.36
C THR A 1101 -6.08 40.86 -87.00
N PHE A 1102 -4.82 40.70 -86.59
CA PHE A 1102 -4.47 40.16 -85.28
C PHE A 1102 -3.42 41.04 -84.63
N GLU A 1103 -3.75 41.58 -83.47
CA GLU A 1103 -2.85 42.39 -82.65
C GLU A 1103 -2.70 41.73 -81.28
N ASP A 1104 -1.48 41.28 -80.99
CA ASP A 1104 -1.12 40.66 -79.71
C ASP A 1104 -0.46 41.72 -78.81
N PHE A 1105 -1.14 42.10 -77.73
CA PHE A 1105 -0.68 43.08 -76.73
C PHE A 1105 -0.17 42.41 -75.45
N THR A 1106 0.28 41.16 -75.55
CA THR A 1106 0.79 40.39 -74.41
C THR A 1106 2.32 40.30 -74.44
N GLU A 1107 2.95 40.10 -73.28
CA GLU A 1107 4.41 39.92 -73.18
C GLU A 1107 4.87 38.62 -73.84
N ASP A 1108 6.12 38.53 -74.32
CA ASP A 1108 6.64 37.41 -75.13
C ASP A 1108 6.91 36.11 -74.32
N MET A 1109 6.01 35.79 -73.37
CA MET A 1109 5.97 34.56 -72.59
C MET A 1109 4.77 33.69 -72.96
N PRO A 1110 4.82 32.36 -72.78
CA PRO A 1110 3.68 31.47 -73.01
C PRO A 1110 2.49 31.82 -72.11
N LEU A 1111 1.27 31.85 -72.67
CA LEU A 1111 0.06 32.21 -71.95
C LEU A 1111 -0.74 30.95 -71.60
N TYR A 1112 -0.32 30.28 -70.53
CA TYR A 1112 -0.95 29.04 -70.11
C TYR A 1112 -2.29 29.26 -69.41
N VAL A 1113 -3.34 28.69 -70.00
CA VAL A 1113 -4.69 28.61 -69.44
C VAL A 1113 -5.12 27.14 -69.35
N MET A 1114 -6.02 26.81 -68.43
CA MET A 1114 -6.64 25.49 -68.42
C MET A 1114 -7.69 25.42 -69.54
N GLY A 1115 -7.65 24.38 -70.37
CA GLY A 1115 -8.59 24.23 -71.47
C GLY A 1115 -8.32 23.08 -72.43
N ASP A 1116 -9.21 22.91 -73.40
CA ASP A 1116 -9.10 21.93 -74.50
C ASP A 1116 -8.81 22.69 -75.81
N ASP A 1117 -7.60 22.52 -76.35
CA ASP A 1117 -7.08 23.25 -77.50
C ASP A 1117 -7.96 23.11 -78.76
N GLN A 1118 -8.46 21.90 -79.03
CA GLN A 1118 -9.34 21.60 -80.15
C GLN A 1118 -10.73 22.23 -79.97
N LEU A 1119 -11.27 22.19 -78.75
CA LEU A 1119 -12.55 22.81 -78.44
C LEU A 1119 -12.46 24.34 -78.58
N PHE A 1120 -11.41 24.95 -78.03
CA PHE A 1120 -11.22 26.40 -78.08
C PHE A 1120 -10.92 26.92 -79.48
N GLY A 1121 -10.12 26.20 -80.27
CA GLY A 1121 -9.93 26.54 -81.69
C GLY A 1121 -11.26 26.55 -82.47
N ARG A 1122 -12.18 25.62 -82.18
CA ARG A 1122 -13.53 25.63 -82.76
C ARG A 1122 -14.38 26.80 -82.27
N VAL A 1123 -14.29 27.16 -81.00
CA VAL A 1123 -15.00 28.34 -80.45
C VAL A 1123 -14.54 29.61 -81.16
N ILE A 1124 -13.23 29.82 -81.25
CA ILE A 1124 -12.64 31.00 -81.92
C ILE A 1124 -13.03 31.03 -83.40
N SER A 1125 -12.91 29.90 -84.10
CA SER A 1125 -13.34 29.76 -85.50
C SER A 1125 -14.82 30.11 -85.69
N ASN A 1126 -15.70 29.66 -84.79
CA ASN A 1126 -17.13 29.97 -84.86
C ASN A 1126 -17.42 31.45 -84.66
N LEU A 1127 -16.71 32.11 -83.74
CA LEU A 1127 -16.85 33.55 -83.51
C LEU A 1127 -16.35 34.37 -84.72
N ILE A 1128 -15.23 33.97 -85.34
CA ILE A 1128 -14.72 34.60 -86.57
C ILE A 1128 -15.71 34.43 -87.73
N ILE A 1129 -16.25 33.22 -87.93
CA ILE A 1129 -17.25 32.95 -88.97
C ILE A 1129 -18.51 33.78 -88.72
N ASN A 1130 -18.96 33.86 -87.46
CA ASN A 1130 -20.11 34.69 -87.09
C ASN A 1130 -19.85 36.17 -87.39
N GLY A 1131 -18.65 36.69 -87.10
CA GLY A 1131 -18.23 38.05 -87.40
C GLY A 1131 -18.22 38.36 -88.91
N ILE A 1132 -17.62 37.48 -89.72
CA ILE A 1132 -17.63 37.63 -91.20
C ILE A 1132 -19.06 37.63 -91.75
N GLN A 1133 -19.92 36.74 -91.24
CA GLN A 1133 -21.31 36.62 -91.68
C GLN A 1133 -22.23 37.74 -91.15
N ALA A 1134 -21.80 38.52 -90.16
CA ALA A 1134 -22.58 39.60 -89.58
C ALA A 1134 -22.60 40.87 -90.44
N VAL A 1135 -21.77 40.91 -91.50
CA VAL A 1135 -21.59 42.07 -92.38
C VAL A 1135 -22.49 41.95 -93.60
N ASP A 1136 -23.27 43.00 -93.88
CA ASP A 1136 -24.11 43.06 -95.09
C ASP A 1136 -23.24 43.12 -96.35
N GLY A 1137 -23.64 42.41 -97.41
CA GLY A 1137 -22.86 42.21 -98.65
C GLY A 1137 -22.46 43.46 -99.45
N ARG A 1138 -22.72 44.68 -98.95
CA ARG A 1138 -22.25 45.96 -99.50
C ARG A 1138 -20.95 46.47 -98.84
N LYS A 1139 -20.55 45.92 -97.69
CA LYS A 1139 -19.29 46.26 -96.99
C LYS A 1139 -18.33 45.08 -97.03
N LYS A 1140 -17.02 45.35 -97.09
CA LYS A 1140 -16.02 44.30 -96.87
C LYS A 1140 -16.01 43.91 -95.39
N PRO A 1141 -16.13 42.61 -95.05
CA PRO A 1141 -16.09 42.18 -93.66
C PRO A 1141 -14.68 42.34 -93.10
N ILE A 1142 -14.60 42.99 -91.95
CA ILE A 1142 -13.37 43.19 -91.17
C ILE A 1142 -13.62 42.54 -89.81
N VAL A 1143 -12.72 41.65 -89.43
CA VAL A 1143 -12.70 41.04 -88.09
C VAL A 1143 -11.33 41.28 -87.48
N ASP A 1144 -11.30 42.06 -86.41
CA ASP A 1144 -10.10 42.40 -85.66
C ASP A 1144 -10.04 41.52 -84.41
N VAL A 1145 -8.91 40.85 -84.19
CA VAL A 1145 -8.69 39.97 -83.04
C VAL A 1145 -7.60 40.55 -82.17
N TYR A 1146 -7.92 40.81 -80.90
CA TYR A 1146 -7.01 41.38 -79.92
C TYR A 1146 -6.77 40.40 -78.78
N LEU A 1147 -5.51 40.18 -78.43
CA LEU A 1147 -5.13 39.41 -77.25
C LEU A 1147 -4.45 40.34 -76.24
N ARG A 1148 -4.93 40.35 -74.99
CA ARG A 1148 -4.44 41.24 -73.91
C ARG A 1148 -4.29 40.47 -72.60
N THR A 1149 -3.39 40.92 -71.73
CA THR A 1149 -3.28 40.46 -70.34
C THR A 1149 -3.71 41.58 -69.40
N LEU A 1150 -4.60 41.29 -68.45
CA LEU A 1150 -5.12 42.25 -67.47
C LEU A 1150 -5.28 41.55 -66.11
N GLY A 1151 -4.54 42.00 -65.09
CA GLY A 1151 -4.74 41.57 -63.70
C GLY A 1151 -4.62 40.07 -63.44
N GLY A 1152 -3.72 39.36 -64.14
CA GLY A 1152 -3.56 37.91 -64.03
C GLY A 1152 -4.52 37.08 -64.90
N GLN A 1153 -5.31 37.74 -65.76
CA GLN A 1153 -6.19 37.11 -66.73
C GLN A 1153 -5.74 37.40 -68.17
N VAL A 1154 -5.99 36.46 -69.08
CA VAL A 1154 -5.89 36.66 -70.52
C VAL A 1154 -7.28 37.01 -71.08
N LEU A 1155 -7.36 38.09 -71.84
CA LEU A 1155 -8.55 38.57 -72.51
C LEU A 1155 -8.37 38.49 -74.03
N LEU A 1156 -9.18 37.67 -74.68
CA LEU A 1156 -9.30 37.58 -76.14
C LEU A 1156 -10.55 38.34 -76.59
N GLU A 1157 -10.37 39.40 -77.38
CA GLU A 1157 -11.45 40.15 -78.03
C GLU A 1157 -11.50 39.79 -79.52
N ILE A 1158 -12.68 39.48 -80.04
CA ILE A 1158 -12.96 39.27 -81.47
C ILE A 1158 -14.03 40.28 -81.87
N LYS A 1159 -13.64 41.27 -82.67
CA LYS A 1159 -14.47 42.41 -83.04
C LYS A 1159 -14.79 42.39 -84.52
N ASP A 1160 -16.07 42.51 -84.85
CA ASP A 1160 -16.56 42.63 -86.22
C ASP A 1160 -17.07 44.04 -86.54
N ASN A 1161 -17.08 44.38 -87.83
CA ASN A 1161 -17.70 45.60 -88.38
C ASN A 1161 -19.12 45.35 -88.96
N GLY A 1162 -19.82 44.35 -88.42
CA GLY A 1162 -21.13 43.90 -88.87
C GLY A 1162 -22.29 44.82 -88.46
N LYS A 1163 -23.52 44.34 -88.65
CA LYS A 1163 -24.73 45.11 -88.32
C LYS A 1163 -25.01 45.25 -86.82
N GLY A 1164 -24.24 44.60 -85.96
CA GLY A 1164 -24.51 44.51 -84.52
C GLY A 1164 -25.75 43.67 -84.18
N ILE A 1165 -25.92 43.38 -82.90
CA ILE A 1165 -27.03 42.62 -82.32
C ILE A 1165 -28.06 43.61 -81.71
N PRO A 1166 -29.34 43.58 -82.15
CA PRO A 1166 -30.42 44.42 -81.60
C PRO A 1166 -30.69 44.16 -80.10
N GLU A 1167 -31.11 45.21 -79.38
CA GLU A 1167 -31.35 45.16 -77.93
C GLU A 1167 -32.28 44.02 -77.50
N SER A 1168 -33.33 43.77 -78.29
CA SER A 1168 -34.34 42.73 -78.02
C SER A 1168 -33.81 41.29 -78.09
N LEU A 1169 -32.61 41.08 -78.64
CA LEU A 1169 -32.04 39.75 -78.85
C LEU A 1169 -30.84 39.45 -77.94
N LYS A 1170 -30.30 40.44 -77.21
CA LYS A 1170 -29.09 40.31 -76.40
C LYS A 1170 -29.17 39.17 -75.37
N ASP A 1171 -30.30 39.03 -74.68
CA ASP A 1171 -30.48 38.01 -73.63
C ASP A 1171 -30.66 36.58 -74.19
N LYS A 1172 -30.83 36.45 -75.51
CA LYS A 1172 -31.18 35.17 -76.15
C LYS A 1172 -30.05 34.53 -76.93
N ILE A 1173 -28.99 35.28 -77.29
CA ILE A 1173 -27.96 34.79 -78.23
C ILE A 1173 -27.10 33.62 -77.72
N PHE A 1174 -27.04 33.42 -76.40
CA PHE A 1174 -26.34 32.28 -75.78
C PHE A 1174 -27.26 31.13 -75.38
N ILE A 1175 -28.58 31.26 -75.59
CA ILE A 1175 -29.53 30.18 -75.32
C ILE A 1175 -29.40 29.14 -76.44
N PRO A 1176 -29.25 27.84 -76.12
CA PRO A 1176 -29.23 26.78 -77.15
C PRO A 1176 -30.44 26.88 -78.08
N ASN A 1177 -30.22 26.64 -79.37
CA ASN A 1177 -31.23 26.66 -80.45
C ASN A 1177 -31.82 28.04 -80.80
N PHE A 1178 -31.26 29.11 -80.25
CA PHE A 1178 -31.60 30.47 -80.68
C PHE A 1178 -30.72 30.89 -81.87
N SER A 1179 -31.33 31.15 -83.03
CA SER A 1179 -30.65 31.64 -84.24
C SER A 1179 -31.52 32.68 -84.93
N THR A 1180 -30.89 33.74 -85.45
CA THR A 1180 -31.56 34.79 -86.25
C THR A 1180 -31.43 34.55 -87.76
N LYS A 1181 -30.89 33.40 -88.17
CA LYS A 1181 -30.64 33.01 -89.56
C LYS A 1181 -31.48 31.80 -89.93
N SER A 1182 -31.97 31.75 -91.18
CA SER A 1182 -32.81 30.66 -91.70
C SER A 1182 -32.10 29.31 -91.86
N GLU A 1183 -30.77 29.27 -91.84
CA GLU A 1183 -29.94 28.05 -92.04
C GLU A 1183 -28.98 27.76 -90.87
N GLY A 1184 -29.15 28.39 -89.69
CA GLY A 1184 -28.24 28.23 -88.56
C GLY A 1184 -28.78 27.31 -87.46
N SER A 1185 -27.99 26.31 -87.01
CA SER A 1185 -28.37 25.35 -85.96
C SER A 1185 -28.63 25.94 -84.56
N GLY A 1186 -28.26 27.20 -84.32
CA GLY A 1186 -28.47 27.87 -83.02
C GLY A 1186 -27.66 27.30 -81.85
N LEU A 1187 -26.76 26.33 -82.10
CA LEU A 1187 -25.97 25.66 -81.07
C LEU A 1187 -24.58 26.28 -80.86
N GLY A 1188 -24.02 26.95 -81.87
CA GLY A 1188 -22.61 27.39 -81.87
C GLY A 1188 -22.22 28.33 -80.73
N LEU A 1189 -23.02 29.36 -80.43
CA LEU A 1189 -22.75 30.31 -79.33
C LEU A 1189 -23.01 29.69 -77.95
N ALA A 1190 -23.98 28.78 -77.84
CA ALA A 1190 -24.25 28.05 -76.61
C ALA A 1190 -23.12 27.06 -76.27
N ILE A 1191 -22.56 26.38 -77.29
CA ILE A 1191 -21.38 25.51 -77.16
C ILE A 1191 -20.15 26.35 -76.78
N ALA A 1192 -19.97 27.52 -77.40
CA ALA A 1192 -18.89 28.44 -77.05
C ALA A 1192 -18.94 28.87 -75.59
N LYS A 1193 -20.12 29.26 -75.10
CA LYS A 1193 -20.31 29.64 -73.70
C LYS A 1193 -20.03 28.50 -72.74
N ARG A 1194 -20.59 27.32 -72.99
CA ARG A 1194 -20.35 26.14 -72.15
C ARG A 1194 -18.88 25.72 -72.14
N GLY A 1195 -18.21 25.78 -73.29
CA GLY A 1195 -16.78 25.45 -73.40
C GLY A 1195 -15.90 26.40 -72.58
N VAL A 1196 -16.14 27.71 -72.69
CA VAL A 1196 -15.41 28.73 -71.92
C VAL A 1196 -15.67 28.61 -70.42
N GLU A 1197 -16.92 28.46 -70.00
CA GLU A 1197 -17.29 28.34 -68.57
C GLU A 1197 -16.78 27.04 -67.93
N THR A 1198 -16.75 25.92 -68.67
CA THR A 1198 -16.23 24.63 -68.16
C THR A 1198 -14.72 24.69 -67.87
N ALA A 1199 -13.98 25.54 -68.60
CA ALA A 1199 -12.57 25.80 -68.37
C ALA A 1199 -12.30 26.84 -67.27
N GLY A 1200 -13.35 27.32 -66.57
CA GLY A 1200 -13.24 28.38 -65.56
C GLY A 1200 -13.13 29.80 -66.13
N GLY A 1201 -13.29 29.97 -67.45
CA GLY A 1201 -13.28 31.27 -68.12
C GLY A 1201 -14.65 31.94 -68.20
N LYS A 1202 -14.69 33.17 -68.71
CA LYS A 1202 -15.91 33.97 -68.89
C LYS A 1202 -16.03 34.47 -70.34
N ILE A 1203 -17.20 34.32 -70.95
CA ILE A 1203 -17.51 34.90 -72.27
C ILE A 1203 -18.63 35.95 -72.16
N TRP A 1204 -18.49 37.06 -72.87
CA TRP A 1204 -19.54 38.07 -73.03
C TRP A 1204 -19.36 38.83 -74.36
N PHE A 1205 -20.23 39.80 -74.64
CA PHE A 1205 -20.13 40.62 -75.84
C PHE A 1205 -20.61 42.04 -75.58
N GLU A 1206 -20.12 42.97 -76.39
CA GLU A 1206 -20.59 44.34 -76.50
C GLU A 1206 -20.97 44.59 -77.95
N THR A 1207 -22.10 45.25 -78.17
CA THR A 1207 -22.65 45.45 -79.52
C THR A 1207 -23.25 46.83 -79.63
N LYS A 1208 -23.13 47.41 -80.83
CA LYS A 1208 -23.89 48.60 -81.21
C LYS A 1208 -24.49 48.38 -82.60
N GLU A 1209 -25.82 48.49 -82.66
CA GLU A 1209 -26.57 48.28 -83.90
C GLU A 1209 -26.10 49.26 -85.00
N GLY A 1210 -25.87 48.73 -86.21
CA GLY A 1210 -25.31 49.44 -87.35
C GLY A 1210 -23.78 49.63 -87.35
N VAL A 1211 -23.09 49.25 -86.26
CA VAL A 1211 -21.64 49.46 -86.10
C VAL A 1211 -20.85 48.14 -86.04
N GLY A 1212 -21.27 47.17 -85.23
CA GLY A 1212 -20.58 45.89 -85.08
C GLY A 1212 -20.74 45.26 -83.69
N THR A 1213 -20.13 44.09 -83.49
CA THR A 1213 -20.08 43.35 -82.21
C THR A 1213 -18.65 43.00 -81.82
N SER A 1214 -18.29 43.17 -80.55
CA SER A 1214 -17.07 42.65 -79.93
C SER A 1214 -17.45 41.51 -78.99
N PHE A 1215 -16.93 40.30 -79.23
CA PHE A 1215 -17.00 39.18 -78.28
C PHE A 1215 -15.72 39.13 -77.45
N TYR A 1216 -15.86 38.90 -76.14
CA TYR A 1216 -14.75 38.83 -75.20
C TYR A 1216 -14.72 37.47 -74.50
N LEU A 1217 -13.53 36.88 -74.41
CA LEU A 1217 -13.25 35.65 -73.66
C LEU A 1217 -12.15 35.94 -72.65
N ALA A 1218 -12.41 35.75 -71.36
CA ALA A 1218 -11.45 35.92 -70.29
C ALA A 1218 -11.11 34.59 -69.60
N PHE A 1219 -9.83 34.36 -69.33
CA PHE A 1219 -9.33 33.16 -68.66
C PHE A 1219 -8.30 33.54 -67.59
N ASP A 1220 -8.33 32.86 -66.44
CA ASP A 1220 -7.29 33.00 -65.42
C ASP A 1220 -6.00 32.30 -65.89
N LEU A 1221 -4.85 32.97 -65.72
CA LEU A 1221 -3.56 32.33 -65.95
C LEU A 1221 -3.30 31.27 -64.87
N VAL A 1222 -2.75 30.12 -65.27
CA VAL A 1222 -2.39 29.05 -64.32
C VAL A 1222 -1.33 29.56 -63.35
N LYS A 1223 -1.62 29.51 -62.03
CA LYS A 1223 -0.76 30.02 -60.96
C LYS A 1223 0.60 29.30 -60.90
N GLY A 1224 1.56 29.86 -61.62
CA GLY A 1224 2.98 29.48 -61.63
C GLY A 1224 3.89 30.54 -62.29
N GLN A 1225 3.32 31.55 -62.97
CA GLN A 1225 4.06 32.64 -63.61
C GLN A 1225 3.26 33.96 -63.57
N ILE A 1226 3.06 34.53 -62.38
CA ILE A 1226 2.84 35.97 -62.23
C ILE A 1226 4.16 36.50 -61.68
N ALA A 1227 4.95 37.18 -62.50
CA ALA A 1227 6.15 37.88 -62.06
C ALA A 1227 5.73 39.24 -61.47
N ASP A 1228 5.30 39.19 -60.20
CA ASP A 1228 5.57 40.11 -59.08
C ASP A 1228 4.54 39.88 -57.96
#